data_AF-A0A7Y6X538-F1
#
_entry.id   AF-A0A7Y6X538-F1
#
_cell.length_a   1.000
_cell.length_b   1.000
_cell.length_c   1.000
_cell.angle_alpha   90.00
_cell.angle_beta   90.00
_cell.angle_gamma   90.00
#
_symmetry.space_group_name_H-M   'P 1'
#
loop_
_entity.id
_entity.type
_entity.pdbx_description
1 polymer ?
#
loop_
_entity_poly.entity_id
_entity_poly.type
_entity_poly.pdbx_seq_one_letter_code
_entity_poly.pdbx_strand_id
1 'polypeptide(L)'
;MKRIQLAGLVVALISGVPTALASAPVCEVAASPASQRATKVGEDVYRRFESAHPYASTSLRARSGPLHTDVITHEGAAYIAAHFERLELEEGDFVVVRSPDGTRSRRYDGTHPGARDGFWAVHIPGDTAIIELHGKDSEARQGILNRHGYTIDRFARGYTNAEKGFTSELDKAVCGPDDTGWAPCYATSEPTLYGRARPVARLLIGGSSACTGWLVGSQGHVLTNQHCIGTASDAQNTDFEFMAEGATCATSCGSWFGCPGHVIAGGTLVQADAPRDYALVRLAVNPTRSFGYLQLRGAGAVVNERIYVPQHPAGYGKKIAVTSTDSRDESGFAEVYSLNEAACQAGGPNDVGYYADTQGGSSGSPVVGYSDHLVVSLHHCANCPNRGVPIQAVVSHLGALLPTCALPTAGCPDPNGNGEPPPEEPPPPANSFVFTATNTNSAQQNTTNKKLTLAAGQLLTVATCGLTGAKTTGDTYLRLFNPSGASIAANDDACGGRGSSITLTATTAGEYEVRAGCYSSASCGGTVVWELSSLPPPPAKSGSFTFSGSNTNHAQQATTNRDISVTAGQVLTVGTCGASGATFTGDTYLRLFTGATQAAGNDDACGGRGSSMSFTATTSGAVQVRAGCYSNTTCTGTVVWNIQ
;
A
#
# COMPACT_ATOMS: atom_id res chain seq x y z
N MET A 1 -3.07 75.44 -38.86
CA MET A 1 -2.59 76.74 -38.31
C MET A 1 -1.43 76.48 -37.38
N LYS A 2 -0.38 77.33 -37.44
CA LYS A 2 0.51 77.82 -36.34
C LYS A 2 0.96 76.90 -35.18
N ARG A 3 2.30 76.74 -35.05
CA ARG A 3 3.12 76.62 -33.79
C ARG A 3 2.94 75.28 -33.00
N ILE A 4 3.82 74.73 -32.14
CA ILE A 4 5.22 74.91 -31.64
C ILE A 4 5.55 73.60 -30.83
N GLN A 5 6.76 73.03 -30.61
CA GLN A 5 8.17 73.37 -30.89
C GLN A 5 9.13 72.13 -30.91
N LEU A 6 10.43 72.40 -31.13
CA LEU A 6 11.67 71.79 -30.58
C LEU A 6 11.55 71.07 -29.19
N ALA A 7 12.49 70.23 -28.74
CA ALA A 7 13.66 69.53 -29.36
C ALA A 7 14.21 68.46 -28.38
N GLY A 8 15.10 67.56 -28.83
CA GLY A 8 15.79 66.59 -27.95
C GLY A 8 16.72 65.62 -28.69
N LEU A 9 17.92 66.07 -29.08
CA LEU A 9 18.94 65.21 -29.68
C LEU A 9 19.93 64.71 -28.62
N VAL A 10 20.01 63.39 -28.42
CA VAL A 10 21.18 62.74 -27.78
C VAL A 10 21.59 61.55 -28.66
N VAL A 11 22.80 61.61 -29.20
CA VAL A 11 23.42 60.52 -29.97
C VAL A 11 24.43 59.81 -29.07
N ALA A 12 24.27 58.50 -28.90
CA ALA A 12 25.26 57.64 -28.27
C ALA A 12 25.33 56.31 -29.03
N LEU A 13 26.28 56.18 -29.96
CA LEU A 13 26.59 54.88 -30.59
C LEU A 13 27.49 54.08 -29.64
N ILE A 14 27.01 52.93 -29.16
CA ILE A 14 27.87 51.80 -28.78
C ILE A 14 27.28 50.53 -29.40
N SER A 15 28.16 49.70 -29.95
CA SER A 15 27.94 48.45 -30.71
C SER A 15 26.72 47.60 -30.34
N GLY A 16 25.93 47.24 -31.36
CA GLY A 16 24.91 46.20 -31.25
C GLY A 16 25.49 44.78 -31.45
N VAL A 17 24.83 43.80 -30.85
CA VAL A 17 25.00 42.35 -31.06
C VAL A 17 23.71 41.83 -31.70
N PRO A 18 23.75 40.95 -32.73
CA PRO A 18 22.56 40.65 -33.53
C PRO A 18 21.51 39.85 -32.74
N THR A 19 20.30 40.41 -32.62
CA THR A 19 19.11 39.68 -32.18
C THR A 19 18.58 38.78 -33.30
N ALA A 20 18.03 37.63 -32.93
CA ALA A 20 17.51 36.64 -33.87
C ALA A 20 16.20 37.09 -34.55
N LEU A 21 15.86 36.42 -35.65
CA LEU A 21 14.69 36.67 -36.48
C LEU A 21 13.38 36.61 -35.68
N ALA A 22 12.56 37.68 -35.76
CA ALA A 22 11.21 37.67 -35.23
C ALA A 22 10.28 36.84 -36.13
N SER A 23 9.62 35.83 -35.56
CA SER A 23 8.57 35.06 -36.23
C SER A 23 7.28 35.88 -36.39
N ALA A 24 6.52 35.59 -37.45
CA ALA A 24 5.21 36.21 -37.73
C ALA A 24 4.20 35.99 -36.57
N PRO A 25 3.20 36.88 -36.41
CA PRO A 25 2.20 36.73 -35.35
C PRO A 25 1.38 35.45 -35.50
N VAL A 26 1.40 34.62 -34.46
CA VAL A 26 0.49 33.48 -34.31
C VAL A 26 -0.91 34.05 -34.05
N CYS A 27 -1.94 33.48 -34.70
CA CYS A 27 -3.32 33.86 -34.43
C CYS A 27 -3.69 33.51 -32.98
N GLU A 28 -4.13 34.50 -32.21
CA GLU A 28 -4.73 34.27 -30.90
C GLU A 28 -6.07 33.54 -31.06
N VAL A 29 -6.05 32.21 -30.86
CA VAL A 29 -7.26 31.45 -30.63
C VAL A 29 -7.68 31.73 -29.18
N ALA A 30 -8.83 32.39 -29.01
CA ALA A 30 -9.35 32.72 -27.69
C ALA A 30 -9.56 31.44 -26.86
N ALA A 31 -9.02 31.42 -25.64
CA ALA A 31 -9.18 30.30 -24.72
C ALA A 31 -10.66 30.12 -24.33
N SER A 32 -11.15 28.88 -24.36
CA SER A 32 -12.51 28.56 -23.95
C SER A 32 -12.68 28.77 -22.43
N PRO A 33 -13.76 29.40 -21.94
CA PRO A 33 -13.87 29.88 -20.56
C PRO A 33 -14.19 28.81 -19.50
N ALA A 34 -14.20 27.53 -19.85
CA ALA A 34 -14.44 26.44 -18.90
C ALA A 34 -13.26 26.29 -17.93
N SER A 35 -13.53 26.19 -16.62
CA SER A 35 -12.46 26.00 -15.62
C SER A 35 -11.99 24.55 -15.62
N GLN A 36 -10.74 24.33 -16.01
CA GLN A 36 -10.11 23.00 -16.23
C GLN A 36 -8.91 22.79 -15.31
N ARG A 37 -9.09 23.03 -14.00
CA ARG A 37 -8.02 22.96 -12.99
C ARG A 37 -8.56 22.43 -11.67
N ALA A 38 -7.72 21.68 -10.95
CA ALA A 38 -8.00 21.29 -9.57
C ALA A 38 -8.32 22.53 -8.71
N THR A 39 -9.38 22.45 -7.90
CA THR A 39 -9.95 23.61 -7.21
C THR A 39 -9.13 23.94 -5.97
N LYS A 40 -8.62 25.18 -5.89
CA LYS A 40 -7.84 25.62 -4.73
C LYS A 40 -8.67 25.59 -3.45
N VAL A 41 -8.14 24.91 -2.44
CA VAL A 41 -8.72 24.73 -1.09
C VAL A 41 -7.77 25.21 0.02
N GLY A 42 -6.59 25.71 -0.38
CA GLY A 42 -5.62 26.37 0.49
C GLY A 42 -4.52 27.01 -0.35
N GLU A 43 -3.51 27.57 0.32
CA GLU A 43 -2.38 28.25 -0.31
C GLU A 43 -1.05 27.96 0.39
N ASP A 44 0.04 28.04 -0.37
CA ASP A 44 1.40 27.83 0.08
C ASP A 44 1.93 29.06 0.84
N VAL A 45 2.12 28.90 2.15
CA VAL A 45 2.78 29.87 3.02
C VAL A 45 4.28 29.55 3.08
N TYR A 46 5.08 30.39 2.42
CA TYR A 46 6.53 30.26 2.37
C TYR A 46 7.17 30.71 3.69
N ARG A 47 7.29 29.74 4.61
CA ARG A 47 7.97 29.90 5.90
C ARG A 47 8.80 28.66 6.17
N ARG A 48 10.11 28.86 6.35
CA ARG A 48 11.08 27.80 6.60
C ARG A 48 11.04 27.32 8.06
N PHE A 49 11.11 26.01 8.25
CA PHE A 49 11.33 25.34 9.54
C PHE A 49 12.39 24.25 9.32
N GLU A 50 13.39 24.15 10.19
CA GLU A 50 14.47 23.17 10.05
C GLU A 50 15.03 22.76 11.40
N SER A 51 15.44 21.49 11.51
CA SER A 51 16.20 21.03 12.67
C SER A 51 17.61 21.60 12.66
N ALA A 52 18.26 21.66 13.83
CA ALA A 52 19.66 22.08 13.95
C ALA A 52 20.60 21.30 13.01
N HIS A 53 21.78 21.84 12.71
CA HIS A 53 22.75 21.23 11.80
C HIS A 53 24.15 21.14 12.45
N PRO A 54 24.65 19.94 12.81
CA PRO A 54 23.95 18.64 12.80
C PRO A 54 22.80 18.59 13.81
N TYR A 55 21.80 17.75 13.55
CA TYR A 55 20.56 17.70 14.35
C TYR A 55 20.65 16.83 15.62
N ALA A 56 21.76 16.12 15.81
CA ALA A 56 22.00 15.23 16.95
C ALA A 56 23.14 15.75 17.83
N SER A 57 22.90 15.85 19.14
CA SER A 57 23.92 16.22 20.12
C SER A 57 24.94 15.09 20.33
N THR A 58 26.19 15.46 20.59
CA THR A 58 27.26 14.53 21.04
C THR A 58 27.13 14.12 22.51
N SER A 59 26.23 14.77 23.26
CA SER A 59 25.85 14.42 24.63
C SER A 59 24.54 13.61 24.65
N LEU A 60 24.49 12.61 25.54
CA LEU A 60 23.24 11.94 25.93
C LEU A 60 22.27 12.95 26.56
N ARG A 61 20.98 12.88 26.22
CA ARG A 61 19.95 13.75 26.79
C ARG A 61 19.46 13.19 28.12
N ALA A 62 19.28 14.08 29.10
CA ALA A 62 18.82 13.70 30.44
C ALA A 62 17.32 13.34 30.54
N ARG A 63 16.59 13.32 29.41
CA ARG A 63 15.16 12.98 29.30
C ARG A 63 14.86 12.35 27.94
N SER A 64 13.94 11.40 27.92
CA SER A 64 13.34 10.87 26.69
C SER A 64 12.40 11.89 26.03
N GLY A 65 12.38 11.91 24.69
CA GLY A 65 11.53 12.78 23.89
C GLY A 65 12.11 13.00 22.48
N PRO A 66 11.46 13.84 21.65
CA PRO A 66 12.02 14.23 20.35
C PRO A 66 13.36 14.98 20.49
N LEU A 67 14.22 14.85 19.48
CA LEU A 67 15.49 15.55 19.31
C LEU A 67 15.27 17.03 18.99
N HIS A 68 14.27 17.32 18.16
CA HIS A 68 13.87 18.67 17.74
C HIS A 68 12.34 18.71 17.52
N THR A 69 11.72 19.87 17.66
CA THR A 69 10.27 20.01 17.47
C THR A 69 9.92 21.40 16.95
N ASP A 70 9.20 21.47 15.84
CA ASP A 70 8.57 22.68 15.33
C ASP A 70 7.04 22.61 15.51
N VAL A 71 6.42 23.76 15.71
CA VAL A 71 4.96 23.93 15.71
C VAL A 71 4.60 24.91 14.61
N ILE A 72 3.85 24.42 13.62
CA ILE A 72 3.37 25.19 12.48
C ILE A 72 1.91 25.56 12.75
N THR A 73 1.68 26.82 13.15
CA THR A 73 0.34 27.38 13.37
C THR A 73 0.06 28.51 12.38
N HIS A 74 -1.15 28.51 11.81
CA HIS A 74 -1.73 29.64 11.09
C HIS A 74 -3.18 29.79 11.50
N GLU A 75 -3.47 30.75 12.39
CA GLU A 75 -4.79 30.99 12.97
C GLU A 75 -5.91 30.94 11.93
N GLY A 76 -6.99 30.23 12.27
CA GLY A 76 -8.18 30.06 11.42
C GLY A 76 -8.02 29.10 10.22
N ALA A 77 -6.83 28.58 9.92
CA ALA A 77 -6.67 27.64 8.81
C ALA A 77 -7.48 26.34 9.04
N ALA A 78 -8.17 25.86 8.00
CA ALA A 78 -8.97 24.63 8.09
C ALA A 78 -8.12 23.36 8.23
N TYR A 79 -6.85 23.43 7.80
CA TYR A 79 -5.82 22.43 7.98
C TYR A 79 -4.43 23.05 7.78
N ILE A 80 -3.40 22.35 8.24
CA ILE A 80 -1.99 22.61 7.95
C ILE A 80 -1.38 21.37 7.29
N ALA A 81 -0.58 21.54 6.24
CA ALA A 81 0.26 20.48 5.68
C ALA A 81 1.66 20.99 5.40
N ALA A 82 2.69 20.33 5.92
CA ALA A 82 4.08 20.72 5.70
C ALA A 82 4.60 20.18 4.35
N HIS A 83 5.27 21.04 3.56
CA HIS A 83 6.11 20.57 2.48
C HIS A 83 7.55 20.44 2.99
N PHE A 84 8.05 19.22 3.05
CA PHE A 84 9.45 18.95 3.31
C PHE A 84 10.24 19.23 2.03
N GLU A 85 11.16 20.19 2.08
CA GLU A 85 12.20 20.34 1.05
C GLU A 85 13.08 19.09 1.04
N ARG A 86 13.51 18.63 2.23
CA ARG A 86 14.38 17.45 2.42
C ARG A 86 14.14 16.78 3.77
N LEU A 87 14.44 15.49 3.80
CA LEU A 87 14.39 14.62 4.97
C LEU A 87 15.69 13.78 5.03
N GLU A 88 16.73 14.35 5.63
CA GLU A 88 18.09 13.81 5.67
C GLU A 88 18.41 13.17 7.03
N LEU A 89 17.91 11.97 7.25
CA LEU A 89 17.98 11.26 8.54
C LEU A 89 19.11 10.22 8.61
N GLU A 90 19.45 9.82 9.84
CA GLU A 90 20.22 8.61 10.16
C GLU A 90 19.35 7.35 10.00
N GLU A 91 19.98 6.18 9.89
CA GLU A 91 19.26 4.91 9.84
C GLU A 91 18.53 4.63 11.17
N GLY A 92 17.20 4.61 11.14
CA GLY A 92 16.33 4.37 12.29
C GLY A 92 15.76 5.63 12.94
N ASP A 93 16.30 6.81 12.64
CA ASP A 93 15.70 8.10 12.97
C ASP A 93 14.48 8.38 12.07
N PHE A 94 13.57 9.24 12.53
CA PHE A 94 12.29 9.50 11.86
C PHE A 94 11.67 10.83 12.26
N VAL A 95 10.82 11.39 11.40
CA VAL A 95 9.96 12.54 11.72
C VAL A 95 8.52 12.06 11.92
N VAL A 96 7.83 12.64 12.90
CA VAL A 96 6.38 12.50 13.09
C VAL A 96 5.72 13.84 12.79
N VAL A 97 4.68 13.81 11.95
CA VAL A 97 3.78 14.95 11.72
C VAL A 97 2.43 14.60 12.35
N ARG A 98 1.96 15.41 13.29
CA ARG A 98 0.75 15.10 14.07
C ARG A 98 -0.08 16.34 14.44
N SER A 99 -1.34 16.09 14.78
CA SER A 99 -2.22 17.05 15.46
C SER A 99 -1.78 17.28 16.91
N PRO A 100 -2.14 18.41 17.54
CA PRO A 100 -1.78 18.71 18.94
C PRO A 100 -2.30 17.68 19.94
N ASP A 101 -3.52 17.20 19.73
CA ASP A 101 -4.21 16.16 20.51
C ASP A 101 -3.75 14.73 20.20
N GLY A 102 -2.97 14.53 19.12
CA GLY A 102 -2.47 13.24 18.66
C GLY A 102 -3.49 12.36 17.91
N THR A 103 -4.71 12.84 17.64
CA THR A 103 -5.74 12.04 16.95
C THR A 103 -5.43 11.75 15.47
N ARG A 104 -4.59 12.56 14.82
CA ARG A 104 -4.01 12.27 13.51
C ARG A 104 -2.49 12.37 13.58
N SER A 105 -1.78 11.35 13.09
CA SER A 105 -0.33 11.26 13.14
C SER A 105 0.20 10.41 11.98
N ARG A 106 1.35 10.76 11.40
CA ARG A 106 2.08 9.94 10.43
C ARG A 106 3.59 10.08 10.63
N ARG A 107 4.29 8.94 10.53
CA ARG A 107 5.75 8.83 10.56
C ARG A 107 6.32 8.88 9.14
N TYR A 108 7.47 9.52 8.99
CA TYR A 108 8.32 9.53 7.80
C TYR A 108 9.75 9.21 8.21
N ASP A 109 10.49 8.51 7.36
CA ASP A 109 11.94 8.36 7.50
C ASP A 109 12.61 8.48 6.11
N GLY A 110 13.94 8.34 6.06
CA GLY A 110 14.73 8.52 4.84
C GLY A 110 14.42 7.53 3.69
N THR A 111 13.46 6.62 3.86
CA THR A 111 12.94 5.75 2.77
C THR A 111 11.72 6.34 2.04
N HIS A 112 11.14 7.44 2.50
CA HIS A 112 10.06 8.10 1.77
C HIS A 112 10.57 8.57 0.38
N PRO A 113 9.88 8.27 -0.75
CA PRO A 113 10.47 8.53 -2.07
C PRO A 113 10.79 9.99 -2.36
N GLY A 114 10.07 10.94 -1.74
CA GLY A 114 10.34 12.38 -1.87
C GLY A 114 11.35 12.93 -0.86
N ALA A 115 12.02 12.10 -0.06
CA ALA A 115 12.92 12.55 1.02
C ALA A 115 14.11 13.41 0.55
N ARG A 116 14.42 13.44 -0.76
CA ARG A 116 15.47 14.29 -1.37
C ARG A 116 14.94 15.31 -2.37
N ASP A 117 13.84 14.99 -3.05
CA ASP A 117 13.30 15.77 -4.16
C ASP A 117 12.09 16.64 -3.76
N GLY A 118 11.64 16.52 -2.51
CA GLY A 118 10.53 17.25 -1.91
C GLY A 118 9.25 16.42 -1.77
N PHE A 119 8.48 16.65 -0.70
CA PHE A 119 7.14 16.07 -0.56
C PHE A 119 6.22 16.82 0.42
N TRP A 120 4.92 16.70 0.18
CA TRP A 120 3.86 17.08 1.12
C TRP A 120 3.60 15.96 2.13
N ALA A 121 3.71 16.29 3.42
CA ALA A 121 3.27 15.42 4.49
C ALA A 121 1.74 15.48 4.67
N VAL A 122 1.18 14.44 5.28
CA VAL A 122 -0.24 14.31 5.62
C VAL A 122 -0.79 15.60 6.23
N HIS A 123 -1.97 15.98 5.73
CA HIS A 123 -2.67 17.19 6.13
C HIS A 123 -3.26 17.00 7.53
N ILE A 124 -3.01 17.94 8.44
CA ILE A 124 -3.52 17.95 9.82
C ILE A 124 -4.72 18.89 9.89
N PRO A 125 -5.94 18.42 10.19
CA PRO A 125 -7.12 19.27 10.37
C PRO A 125 -6.93 20.30 11.50
N GLY A 126 -7.48 21.50 11.30
CA GLY A 126 -7.30 22.63 12.22
C GLY A 126 -6.06 23.48 11.93
N ASP A 127 -5.86 24.50 12.75
CA ASP A 127 -4.91 25.59 12.47
C ASP A 127 -3.44 25.29 12.79
N THR A 128 -3.15 24.11 13.37
CA THR A 128 -1.85 23.78 13.97
C THR A 128 -1.42 22.34 13.68
N ALA A 129 -0.21 22.18 13.16
CA ALA A 129 0.51 20.90 13.07
C ALA A 129 1.79 20.91 13.91
N ILE A 130 2.14 19.77 14.51
CA ILE A 130 3.39 19.58 15.25
C ILE A 130 4.30 18.64 14.46
N ILE A 131 5.54 19.06 14.27
CA ILE A 131 6.60 18.31 13.59
C ILE A 131 7.62 17.88 14.64
N GLU A 132 7.84 16.59 14.83
CA GLU A 132 8.76 16.05 15.84
C GLU A 132 9.83 15.17 15.19
N LEU A 133 11.10 15.50 15.38
CA LEU A 133 12.23 14.67 14.97
C LEU A 133 12.59 13.70 16.11
N HIS A 134 12.60 12.40 15.83
CA HIS A 134 12.84 11.33 16.79
C HIS A 134 14.05 10.48 16.40
N GLY A 135 14.79 10.01 17.40
CA GLY A 135 16.00 9.22 17.20
C GLY A 135 16.59 8.67 18.48
N LYS A 136 17.62 7.82 18.37
CA LYS A 136 18.23 7.12 19.51
C LYS A 136 19.53 7.78 19.99
N ASP A 137 19.55 8.17 21.27
CA ASP A 137 20.78 8.60 21.94
C ASP A 137 21.75 7.42 22.10
N SER A 138 23.03 7.67 21.87
CA SER A 138 24.09 6.69 22.16
C SER A 138 25.44 7.39 22.42
N GLU A 139 26.27 6.78 23.25
CA GLU A 139 27.63 7.28 23.55
C GLU A 139 28.58 7.20 22.35
N ALA A 140 28.19 6.45 21.30
CA ALA A 140 28.94 6.28 20.06
C ALA A 140 28.56 7.29 18.96
N ARG A 141 27.57 8.17 19.17
CA ARG A 141 27.17 9.20 18.18
C ARG A 141 28.24 10.29 18.04
N GLN A 142 29.23 10.02 17.19
CA GLN A 142 30.00 11.08 16.54
C GLN A 142 29.03 11.85 15.64
N GLY A 143 28.54 13.00 16.13
CA GLY A 143 27.40 13.74 15.58
C GLY A 143 27.48 13.93 14.07
N ILE A 144 26.36 13.72 13.38
CA ILE A 144 26.35 13.39 11.94
C ILE A 144 26.73 14.58 11.07
N LEU A 145 28.03 14.74 10.85
CA LEU A 145 28.57 15.58 9.80
C LEU A 145 27.96 15.12 8.46
N ASN A 146 27.27 16.05 7.77
CA ASN A 146 26.57 15.84 6.50
C ASN A 146 25.21 15.08 6.57
N ARG A 147 24.43 15.25 7.65
CA ARG A 147 22.96 15.02 7.65
C ARG A 147 22.21 16.18 8.30
N HIS A 148 21.22 16.71 7.59
CA HIS A 148 20.49 17.92 7.99
C HIS A 148 19.20 17.67 8.78
N GLY A 149 18.76 16.43 8.95
CA GLY A 149 17.58 16.07 9.73
C GLY A 149 16.31 16.29 8.92
N TYR A 150 15.65 17.43 9.06
CA TYR A 150 14.65 17.89 8.12
C TYR A 150 14.75 19.38 7.78
N THR A 151 14.25 19.70 6.59
CA THR A 151 13.97 21.06 6.12
C THR A 151 12.55 21.09 5.57
N ILE A 152 11.74 22.02 6.05
CA ILE A 152 10.44 22.41 5.50
C ILE A 152 10.63 23.81 4.93
N ASP A 153 10.37 24.02 3.63
CA ASP A 153 10.49 25.34 2.97
C ASP A 153 9.18 26.15 3.05
N ARG A 154 8.05 25.45 3.05
CA ARG A 154 6.70 26.04 3.07
C ARG A 154 5.68 25.07 3.66
N PHE A 155 4.50 25.58 3.99
CA PHE A 155 3.35 24.77 4.37
C PHE A 155 2.09 25.27 3.68
N ALA A 156 1.15 24.38 3.39
CA ALA A 156 -0.16 24.77 2.88
C ALA A 156 -1.08 25.06 4.06
N ARG A 157 -1.79 26.18 4.01
CA ARG A 157 -2.84 26.54 4.95
C ARG A 157 -4.20 26.44 4.26
N GLY A 158 -5.13 25.68 4.85
CA GLY A 158 -6.48 25.53 4.33
C GLY A 158 -7.30 26.82 4.42
N TYR A 159 -8.06 27.13 3.37
CA TYR A 159 -8.99 28.26 3.37
C TYR A 159 -10.15 28.03 4.36
N THR A 160 -10.60 29.09 5.01
CA THR A 160 -11.84 29.12 5.78
C THR A 160 -13.07 28.97 4.88
N ASN A 161 -14.20 28.55 5.45
CA ASN A 161 -15.49 28.56 4.75
C ASN A 161 -15.88 29.96 4.27
N ALA A 162 -15.49 31.01 5.00
CA ALA A 162 -15.73 32.39 4.63
C ALA A 162 -14.95 32.77 3.37
N GLU A 163 -13.64 32.52 3.33
CA GLU A 163 -12.80 32.74 2.14
C GLU A 163 -13.32 31.95 0.93
N LYS A 164 -13.69 30.68 1.13
CA LYS A 164 -14.28 29.84 0.08
C LYS A 164 -15.56 30.44 -0.50
N GLY A 165 -16.46 30.97 0.33
CA GLY A 165 -17.71 31.62 -0.09
C GLY A 165 -17.53 32.88 -0.95
N PHE A 166 -16.30 33.40 -1.08
CA PHE A 166 -15.98 34.51 -1.99
C PHE A 166 -15.23 34.06 -3.27
N THR A 167 -14.96 32.76 -3.45
CA THR A 167 -14.24 32.26 -4.63
C THR A 167 -15.17 31.93 -5.79
N SER A 168 -15.13 32.74 -6.85
CA SER A 168 -15.98 32.64 -8.05
C SER A 168 -15.76 31.41 -8.93
N GLU A 169 -14.87 30.48 -8.53
CA GLU A 169 -14.68 29.18 -9.19
C GLU A 169 -15.66 28.10 -8.70
N LEU A 170 -16.30 28.27 -7.54
CA LEU A 170 -17.15 27.22 -6.95
C LEU A 170 -18.43 27.01 -7.77
N ASP A 171 -19.15 28.09 -8.08
CA ASP A 171 -20.53 28.02 -8.59
C ASP A 171 -20.65 28.03 -10.12
N LYS A 172 -19.53 27.95 -10.86
CA LYS A 172 -19.50 27.93 -12.35
C LYS A 172 -20.15 26.69 -13.00
N ALA A 173 -20.71 25.81 -12.18
CA ALA A 173 -21.06 24.44 -12.48
C ALA A 173 -22.42 24.02 -11.91
N VAL A 174 -23.11 24.94 -11.23
CA VAL A 174 -24.49 24.75 -10.77
C VAL A 174 -25.42 25.23 -11.89
N CYS A 175 -26.35 24.39 -12.33
CA CYS A 175 -27.21 24.63 -13.49
C CYS A 175 -28.58 25.23 -13.12
N GLY A 176 -28.62 25.98 -12.01
CA GLY A 176 -29.82 26.60 -11.48
C GLY A 176 -29.68 26.85 -9.98
N PRO A 177 -30.68 26.47 -9.16
CA PRO A 177 -30.49 26.13 -7.75
C PRO A 177 -29.50 24.95 -7.59
N ASP A 178 -28.91 24.79 -6.40
CA ASP A 178 -28.14 23.58 -6.05
C ASP A 178 -29.07 22.45 -5.59
N ASP A 179 -29.32 21.48 -6.47
CA ASP A 179 -30.17 20.31 -6.21
C ASP A 179 -29.40 19.12 -5.60
N THR A 180 -28.12 19.28 -5.23
CA THR A 180 -27.29 18.17 -4.74
C THR A 180 -27.53 17.86 -3.25
N GLY A 181 -27.89 16.60 -2.95
CA GLY A 181 -28.11 16.11 -1.58
C GLY A 181 -26.85 15.52 -0.94
N TRP A 182 -26.75 15.54 0.39
CA TRP A 182 -25.69 14.83 1.12
C TRP A 182 -25.81 13.31 0.92
N ALA A 183 -24.69 12.62 0.67
CA ALA A 183 -24.72 11.17 0.40
C ALA A 183 -25.50 10.32 1.43
N PRO A 184 -25.40 10.56 2.75
CA PRO A 184 -26.16 9.81 3.77
C PRO A 184 -27.69 9.97 3.69
N CYS A 185 -28.22 10.99 2.99
CA CYS A 185 -29.66 11.12 2.74
C CYS A 185 -30.21 10.02 1.82
N TYR A 186 -29.36 9.45 0.97
CA TYR A 186 -29.72 8.40 0.03
C TYR A 186 -29.58 6.98 0.61
N ALA A 187 -28.99 6.83 1.80
CA ALA A 187 -28.69 5.53 2.40
C ALA A 187 -29.92 4.64 2.66
N THR A 188 -31.10 5.25 2.88
CA THR A 188 -32.36 4.53 3.12
C THR A 188 -33.32 4.57 1.93
N SER A 189 -33.32 5.67 1.17
CA SER A 189 -34.24 5.90 0.03
C SER A 189 -33.74 5.29 -1.27
N GLU A 190 -32.43 5.32 -1.50
CA GLU A 190 -31.75 4.93 -2.75
C GLU A 190 -30.51 4.05 -2.40
N PRO A 191 -30.68 2.94 -1.65
CA PRO A 191 -29.57 2.25 -0.97
C PRO A 191 -28.50 1.69 -1.93
N THR A 192 -28.89 1.25 -3.13
CA THR A 192 -27.93 0.77 -4.14
C THR A 192 -27.06 1.90 -4.69
N LEU A 193 -27.67 3.05 -4.99
CA LEU A 193 -26.99 4.28 -5.42
C LEU A 193 -26.04 4.80 -4.34
N TYR A 194 -26.48 4.79 -3.07
CA TYR A 194 -25.62 5.13 -1.94
C TYR A 194 -24.45 4.14 -1.78
N GLY A 195 -24.72 2.83 -1.87
CA GLY A 195 -23.69 1.78 -1.85
C GLY A 195 -22.60 1.98 -2.92
N ARG A 196 -23.00 2.50 -4.08
CA ARG A 196 -22.11 2.84 -5.22
C ARG A 196 -21.43 4.20 -5.09
N ALA A 197 -21.90 5.07 -4.20
CA ALA A 197 -21.19 6.30 -3.82
C ALA A 197 -20.08 6.07 -2.78
N ARG A 198 -20.10 4.95 -2.04
CA ARG A 198 -19.05 4.58 -1.06
C ARG A 198 -17.61 4.60 -1.60
N PRO A 199 -17.28 4.02 -2.77
CA PRO A 199 -15.91 3.99 -3.31
C PRO A 199 -15.41 5.33 -3.89
N VAL A 200 -16.19 6.41 -3.76
CA VAL A 200 -15.79 7.78 -4.13
C VAL A 200 -15.04 8.43 -2.96
N ALA A 201 -13.94 9.10 -3.28
CA ALA A 201 -13.04 9.80 -2.37
C ALA A 201 -12.88 11.28 -2.71
N ARG A 202 -12.67 12.08 -1.67
CA ARG A 202 -12.10 13.42 -1.77
C ARG A 202 -10.60 13.30 -2.02
N LEU A 203 -10.07 14.08 -2.95
CA LEU A 203 -8.64 14.20 -3.20
C LEU A 203 -8.14 15.54 -2.63
N LEU A 204 -7.03 15.51 -1.89
CA LEU A 204 -6.25 16.71 -1.58
C LEU A 204 -4.84 16.56 -2.15
N ILE A 205 -4.58 17.32 -3.21
CA ILE A 205 -3.44 17.21 -4.11
C ILE A 205 -2.51 18.40 -3.85
N GLY A 206 -1.21 18.12 -3.69
CA GLY A 206 -0.17 19.15 -3.59
C GLY A 206 -0.41 20.14 -2.45
N GLY A 207 -0.84 19.64 -1.29
CA GLY A 207 -1.14 20.44 -0.11
C GLY A 207 -2.40 21.31 -0.18
N SER A 208 -2.95 21.59 -1.35
CA SER A 208 -3.69 22.85 -1.54
C SER A 208 -4.76 22.86 -2.65
N SER A 209 -4.93 21.77 -3.39
CA SER A 209 -5.86 21.68 -4.53
C SER A 209 -6.74 20.43 -4.40
N ALA A 210 -8.02 20.54 -4.76
CA ALA A 210 -9.00 19.48 -4.56
C ALA A 210 -9.68 19.03 -5.85
N CYS A 211 -9.96 17.73 -5.88
CA CYS A 211 -10.72 17.02 -6.90
C CYS A 211 -11.47 15.84 -6.26
N THR A 212 -12.22 15.11 -7.08
CA THR A 212 -12.85 13.83 -6.73
C THR A 212 -12.12 12.69 -7.45
N GLY A 213 -12.05 11.52 -6.81
CA GLY A 213 -11.58 10.28 -7.43
C GLY A 213 -12.38 9.09 -6.91
N TRP A 214 -12.27 7.93 -7.56
CA TRP A 214 -13.07 6.76 -7.20
C TRP A 214 -12.40 5.44 -7.55
N LEU A 215 -12.63 4.40 -6.73
CA LEU A 215 -12.04 3.07 -6.95
C LEU A 215 -12.64 2.40 -8.21
N VAL A 216 -11.77 1.95 -9.11
CA VAL A 216 -12.14 1.28 -10.37
C VAL A 216 -11.58 -0.14 -10.40
N GLY A 217 -12.48 -1.12 -10.53
CA GLY A 217 -12.14 -2.54 -10.44
C GLY A 217 -11.62 -3.00 -9.07
N SER A 218 -11.33 -4.30 -8.95
CA SER A 218 -11.10 -4.98 -7.67
C SER A 218 -9.68 -4.85 -7.09
N GLN A 219 -8.81 -4.05 -7.71
CA GLN A 219 -7.34 -4.08 -7.50
C GLN A 219 -6.76 -2.82 -6.80
N GLY A 220 -7.59 -1.95 -6.23
CA GLY A 220 -7.10 -0.76 -5.50
C GLY A 220 -6.58 0.35 -6.42
N HIS A 221 -7.16 0.47 -7.61
CA HIS A 221 -6.88 1.58 -8.52
C HIS A 221 -7.95 2.67 -8.36
N VAL A 222 -7.55 3.93 -8.49
CA VAL A 222 -8.41 5.11 -8.48
C VAL A 222 -8.39 5.75 -9.86
N LEU A 223 -9.56 6.12 -10.39
CA LEU A 223 -9.69 7.00 -11.54
C LEU A 223 -10.02 8.43 -11.07
N THR A 224 -9.45 9.43 -11.75
CA THR A 224 -9.74 10.87 -11.61
C THR A 224 -9.32 11.59 -12.90
N ASN A 225 -9.30 12.93 -12.94
CA ASN A 225 -8.87 13.67 -14.12
C ASN A 225 -7.34 13.81 -14.24
N GLN A 226 -6.86 14.04 -15.47
CA GLN A 226 -5.46 14.35 -15.74
C GLN A 226 -5.10 15.74 -15.24
N HIS A 227 -6.01 16.72 -15.33
CA HIS A 227 -5.81 18.05 -14.74
C HIS A 227 -5.85 18.06 -13.20
N CYS A 228 -6.18 16.93 -12.56
CA CYS A 228 -6.08 16.72 -11.12
C CYS A 228 -4.78 16.01 -10.74
N ILE A 229 -4.45 14.90 -11.41
CA ILE A 229 -3.21 14.14 -11.19
C ILE A 229 -2.49 13.98 -12.52
N GLY A 230 -1.60 14.92 -12.84
CA GLY A 230 -0.90 14.96 -14.13
C GLY A 230 0.40 14.15 -14.15
N THR A 231 1.02 13.95 -12.98
CA THR A 231 2.37 13.38 -12.84
C THR A 231 2.45 12.36 -11.69
N ALA A 232 3.54 11.59 -11.66
CA ALA A 232 3.84 10.69 -10.55
C ALA A 232 4.06 11.44 -9.21
N SER A 233 4.52 12.70 -9.27
CA SER A 233 4.66 13.54 -8.08
C SER A 233 3.29 13.93 -7.52
N ASP A 234 2.33 14.31 -8.38
CA ASP A 234 0.96 14.60 -7.94
C ASP A 234 0.31 13.36 -7.29
N ALA A 235 0.50 12.19 -7.90
CA ALA A 235 -0.03 10.92 -7.38
C ALA A 235 0.57 10.54 -6.02
N GLN A 236 1.87 10.80 -5.79
CA GLN A 236 2.49 10.61 -4.48
C GLN A 236 2.00 11.65 -3.46
N ASN A 237 1.84 12.90 -3.88
CA ASN A 237 1.47 14.03 -3.04
C ASN A 237 -0.07 14.27 -3.00
N THR A 238 -0.86 13.19 -3.01
CA THR A 238 -2.33 13.24 -2.89
C THR A 238 -2.79 12.41 -1.69
N ASP A 239 -3.56 13.01 -0.79
CA ASP A 239 -4.38 12.27 0.19
C ASP A 239 -5.68 11.82 -0.50
N PHE A 240 -5.95 10.51 -0.50
CA PHE A 240 -7.19 9.90 -1.00
C PHE A 240 -8.11 9.59 0.19
N GLU A 241 -9.13 10.40 0.40
CA GLU A 241 -10.01 10.34 1.58
C GLU A 241 -11.39 9.74 1.26
N PHE A 242 -11.58 8.48 1.62
CA PHE A 242 -12.81 7.71 1.40
C PHE A 242 -13.82 7.93 2.54
N MET A 243 -15.11 7.90 2.22
CA MET A 243 -16.20 8.12 3.19
C MET A 243 -16.10 9.46 3.96
N ALA A 244 -15.57 10.52 3.33
CA ALA A 244 -15.61 11.89 3.85
C ALA A 244 -17.03 12.45 3.76
N GLU A 245 -17.94 11.99 4.63
CA GLU A 245 -19.37 12.28 4.58
C GLU A 245 -20.02 12.25 5.97
N GLY A 246 -21.26 12.72 6.05
CA GLY A 246 -21.95 12.91 7.33
C GLY A 246 -22.29 11.59 8.02
N ALA A 247 -22.26 11.58 9.36
CA ALA A 247 -22.79 10.44 10.12
C ALA A 247 -24.31 10.24 9.91
N THR A 248 -25.02 11.30 9.50
CA THR A 248 -26.45 11.28 9.15
C THR A 248 -26.75 12.28 8.02
N CYS A 249 -27.94 12.17 7.42
CA CYS A 249 -28.45 13.16 6.45
C CYS A 249 -28.52 14.60 7.01
N ALA A 250 -28.70 14.77 8.32
CA ALA A 250 -28.75 16.07 8.98
C ALA A 250 -27.36 16.66 9.29
N THR A 251 -26.28 15.90 9.07
CA THR A 251 -24.91 16.35 9.31
C THR A 251 -24.41 17.17 8.13
N SER A 252 -24.41 18.50 8.27
CA SER A 252 -23.81 19.38 7.26
C SER A 252 -22.29 19.21 7.22
N CYS A 253 -21.77 18.82 6.07
CA CYS A 253 -20.34 18.66 5.82
C CYS A 253 -19.78 19.79 4.93
N GLY A 254 -20.41 20.97 4.95
CA GLY A 254 -20.12 22.13 4.09
C GLY A 254 -18.84 22.89 4.43
N SER A 255 -17.76 22.18 4.74
CA SER A 255 -16.43 22.72 5.00
C SER A 255 -15.34 21.72 4.63
N TRP A 256 -14.12 22.22 4.45
CA TRP A 256 -12.96 21.34 4.37
C TRP A 256 -12.80 20.57 5.69
N PHE A 257 -12.52 19.26 5.63
CA PHE A 257 -12.51 18.30 6.75
C PHE A 257 -13.72 18.32 7.72
N GLY A 258 -14.82 19.02 7.40
CA GLY A 258 -16.00 19.12 8.29
C GLY A 258 -16.65 17.78 8.63
N CYS A 259 -16.52 16.84 7.69
CA CYS A 259 -16.70 15.42 7.93
C CYS A 259 -15.40 14.72 7.46
N PRO A 260 -14.65 14.06 8.36
CA PRO A 260 -13.42 13.34 8.02
C PRO A 260 -13.75 11.93 7.49
N GLY A 261 -12.91 11.44 6.58
CA GLY A 261 -12.96 10.08 6.07
C GLY A 261 -11.69 9.26 6.39
N HIS A 262 -11.59 8.06 5.82
CA HIS A 262 -10.39 7.24 5.89
C HIS A 262 -9.39 7.69 4.82
N VAL A 263 -8.20 8.11 5.25
CA VAL A 263 -7.16 8.67 4.37
C VAL A 263 -6.11 7.62 4.03
N ILE A 264 -5.95 7.37 2.73
CA ILE A 264 -4.79 6.66 2.16
C ILE A 264 -3.92 7.72 1.49
N ALA A 265 -2.71 7.93 2.00
CA ALA A 265 -1.79 8.94 1.48
C ALA A 265 -0.92 8.36 0.35
N GLY A 266 -0.97 9.00 -0.81
CA GLY A 266 -0.14 8.69 -1.98
C GLY A 266 -0.56 7.46 -2.78
N GLY A 267 -0.11 7.43 -4.03
CA GLY A 267 -0.26 6.32 -4.96
C GLY A 267 0.74 6.37 -6.11
N THR A 268 0.84 5.28 -6.86
CA THR A 268 1.67 5.19 -8.07
C THR A 268 0.81 5.54 -9.28
N LEU A 269 1.20 6.57 -10.05
CA LEU A 269 0.55 6.84 -11.34
C LEU A 269 0.79 5.68 -12.31
N VAL A 270 -0.28 5.11 -12.86
CA VAL A 270 -0.24 4.01 -13.83
C VAL A 270 -0.33 4.56 -15.26
N GLN A 271 -1.25 5.51 -15.49
CA GLN A 271 -1.45 6.17 -16.78
C GLN A 271 -2.06 7.56 -16.56
N ALA A 272 -1.69 8.52 -17.40
CA ALA A 272 -2.40 9.79 -17.56
C ALA A 272 -2.60 10.08 -19.05
N ASP A 273 -3.70 10.72 -19.42
CA ASP A 273 -3.98 11.15 -20.80
C ASP A 273 -4.69 12.50 -20.80
N ALA A 274 -4.04 13.53 -21.35
CA ALA A 274 -4.59 14.89 -21.36
C ALA A 274 -5.78 15.05 -22.33
N PRO A 275 -5.78 14.52 -23.57
CA PRO A 275 -6.93 14.62 -24.47
C PRO A 275 -8.22 13.97 -23.94
N ARG A 276 -8.13 12.88 -23.17
CA ARG A 276 -9.29 12.24 -22.50
C ARG A 276 -9.38 12.58 -21.02
N ASP A 277 -8.65 13.59 -20.58
CA ASP A 277 -8.59 14.14 -19.22
C ASP A 277 -8.75 13.10 -18.09
N TYR A 278 -7.97 12.02 -18.13
CA TYR A 278 -8.02 10.98 -17.10
C TYR A 278 -6.63 10.64 -16.54
N ALA A 279 -6.63 10.26 -15.27
CA ALA A 279 -5.50 9.66 -14.58
C ALA A 279 -5.95 8.37 -13.88
N LEU A 280 -5.17 7.30 -14.03
CA LEU A 280 -5.32 6.04 -13.32
C LEU A 280 -4.16 5.91 -12.33
N VAL A 281 -4.47 5.88 -11.04
CA VAL A 281 -3.50 5.76 -9.94
C VAL A 281 -3.71 4.43 -9.22
N ARG A 282 -2.64 3.78 -8.76
CA ARG A 282 -2.71 2.58 -7.90
C ARG A 282 -2.33 2.95 -6.46
N LEU A 283 -3.20 2.63 -5.51
CA LEU A 283 -2.96 2.88 -4.08
C LEU A 283 -1.98 1.84 -3.48
N ALA A 284 -1.28 2.23 -2.42
CA ALA A 284 -0.33 1.36 -1.71
C ALA A 284 -1.00 0.19 -0.95
N VAL A 285 -2.27 0.36 -0.58
CA VAL A 285 -3.16 -0.66 -0.02
C VAL A 285 -4.41 -0.81 -0.91
N ASN A 286 -5.11 -1.93 -0.84
CA ASN A 286 -6.33 -2.17 -1.64
C ASN A 286 -7.61 -2.08 -0.76
N PRO A 287 -8.30 -0.92 -0.72
CA PRO A 287 -9.48 -0.73 0.12
C PRO A 287 -10.80 -1.18 -0.51
N THR A 288 -10.78 -1.89 -1.66
CA THR A 288 -12.01 -2.22 -2.41
C THR A 288 -12.95 -3.19 -1.69
N ARG A 289 -12.47 -3.94 -0.70
CA ARG A 289 -13.35 -4.71 0.19
C ARG A 289 -14.17 -3.79 1.11
N SER A 290 -13.49 -2.82 1.71
CA SER A 290 -14.07 -1.88 2.67
C SER A 290 -15.09 -0.95 2.02
N PHE A 291 -14.72 -0.30 0.90
CA PHE A 291 -15.55 0.73 0.25
C PHE A 291 -16.25 0.27 -1.03
N GLY A 292 -15.93 -0.91 -1.57
CA GLY A 292 -16.37 -1.33 -2.89
C GLY A 292 -15.49 -0.78 -4.02
N TYR A 293 -16.00 -0.86 -5.25
CA TYR A 293 -15.43 -0.28 -6.46
C TYR A 293 -16.51 -0.07 -7.53
N LEU A 294 -16.29 0.88 -8.42
CA LEU A 294 -17.14 1.10 -9.59
C LEU A 294 -16.64 0.33 -10.81
N GLN A 295 -17.57 0.10 -11.73
CA GLN A 295 -17.36 -0.60 -12.99
C GLN A 295 -17.82 0.29 -14.15
N LEU A 296 -17.14 0.17 -15.29
CA LEU A 296 -17.28 1.01 -16.47
C LEU A 296 -18.30 0.40 -17.43
N ARG A 297 -19.15 1.22 -18.05
CA ARG A 297 -20.05 0.75 -19.11
C ARG A 297 -19.35 0.84 -20.46
N GLY A 298 -18.91 -0.31 -20.99
CA GLY A 298 -18.19 -0.38 -22.27
C GLY A 298 -18.95 0.19 -23.49
N ALA A 299 -20.28 0.33 -23.39
CA ALA A 299 -21.12 0.96 -24.43
C ALA A 299 -21.17 2.50 -24.35
N GLY A 300 -20.75 3.11 -23.23
CA GLY A 300 -20.90 4.55 -22.99
C GLY A 300 -22.28 4.98 -22.49
N ALA A 301 -22.50 6.30 -22.48
CA ALA A 301 -23.77 6.94 -22.11
C ALA A 301 -24.82 6.90 -23.24
N VAL A 302 -26.10 7.08 -22.88
CA VAL A 302 -27.26 7.11 -23.77
C VAL A 302 -28.11 8.35 -23.47
N VAL A 303 -28.54 9.08 -24.50
CA VAL A 303 -29.38 10.29 -24.36
C VAL A 303 -30.70 9.97 -23.66
N ASN A 304 -31.12 10.85 -22.75
CA ASN A 304 -32.29 10.75 -21.86
C ASN A 304 -32.27 9.54 -20.91
N GLU A 305 -31.09 9.01 -20.55
CA GLU A 305 -30.98 8.10 -19.42
C GLU A 305 -30.82 8.87 -18.10
N ARG A 306 -31.52 8.43 -17.04
CA ARG A 306 -31.31 8.93 -15.68
C ARG A 306 -29.92 8.53 -15.20
N ILE A 307 -29.20 9.50 -14.65
CA ILE A 307 -27.86 9.37 -14.08
C ILE A 307 -27.84 9.83 -12.62
N TYR A 308 -26.71 9.60 -11.96
CA TYR A 308 -26.35 10.29 -10.71
C TYR A 308 -24.84 10.53 -10.68
N VAL A 309 -24.43 11.58 -9.96
CA VAL A 309 -23.01 12.00 -9.85
C VAL A 309 -22.65 12.11 -8.36
N PRO A 310 -22.03 11.06 -7.76
CA PRO A 310 -21.48 11.12 -6.41
C PRO A 310 -20.10 11.80 -6.41
N GLN A 311 -19.95 12.84 -5.59
CA GLN A 311 -18.92 13.87 -5.78
C GLN A 311 -18.53 14.61 -4.49
N HIS A 312 -17.39 15.33 -4.52
CA HIS A 312 -16.93 16.22 -3.45
C HIS A 312 -16.92 17.70 -3.90
N PRO A 313 -18.12 18.33 -4.05
CA PRO A 313 -18.26 19.70 -4.52
C PRO A 313 -17.63 20.68 -3.52
N ALA A 314 -17.00 21.75 -4.02
CA ALA A 314 -16.15 22.68 -3.27
C ALA A 314 -14.92 22.07 -2.55
N GLY A 315 -14.73 20.74 -2.59
CA GLY A 315 -13.85 19.98 -1.70
C GLY A 315 -14.49 19.60 -0.36
N TYR A 316 -15.80 19.71 -0.23
CA TYR A 316 -16.53 19.45 1.01
C TYR A 316 -16.87 17.97 1.18
N GLY A 317 -17.70 17.63 2.18
CA GLY A 317 -18.17 16.25 2.34
C GLY A 317 -19.00 15.76 1.15
N LYS A 318 -19.13 14.44 1.02
CA LYS A 318 -19.74 13.81 -0.15
C LYS A 318 -21.19 14.22 -0.36
N LYS A 319 -21.48 14.74 -1.55
CA LYS A 319 -22.83 14.95 -2.08
C LYS A 319 -23.08 14.02 -3.27
N ILE A 320 -24.34 13.88 -3.66
CA ILE A 320 -24.76 13.20 -4.88
C ILE A 320 -25.75 14.10 -5.62
N ALA A 321 -25.50 14.37 -6.91
CA ALA A 321 -26.52 14.90 -7.81
C ALA A 321 -27.40 13.73 -8.27
N VAL A 322 -28.72 13.85 -8.10
CA VAL A 322 -29.71 12.79 -8.41
C VAL A 322 -30.98 13.40 -9.01
N THR A 323 -31.44 14.48 -8.40
CA THR A 323 -32.48 15.40 -8.90
C THR A 323 -31.86 16.50 -9.75
N SER A 324 -32.69 17.16 -10.54
CA SER A 324 -32.34 18.33 -11.37
C SER A 324 -33.60 19.19 -11.58
N THR A 325 -33.48 20.51 -11.42
CA THR A 325 -34.57 21.48 -11.66
C THR A 325 -34.34 22.35 -12.91
N ASP A 326 -33.32 22.03 -13.71
CA ASP A 326 -33.15 22.62 -15.05
C ASP A 326 -34.36 22.26 -15.93
N SER A 327 -34.88 23.22 -16.70
CA SER A 327 -36.08 23.04 -17.52
C SER A 327 -35.93 22.06 -18.69
N ARG A 328 -34.73 21.53 -18.92
CA ARG A 328 -34.45 20.45 -19.90
C ARG A 328 -34.57 19.05 -19.31
N ASP A 329 -34.43 18.91 -17.99
CA ASP A 329 -34.56 17.64 -17.27
C ASP A 329 -36.02 17.46 -16.82
N GLU A 330 -36.96 17.35 -17.78
CA GLU A 330 -38.42 17.37 -17.54
C GLU A 330 -38.94 16.31 -16.53
N SER A 331 -38.15 15.26 -16.24
CA SER A 331 -38.48 14.22 -15.26
C SER A 331 -38.23 14.65 -13.79
N GLY A 332 -37.51 15.75 -13.56
CA GLY A 332 -37.01 16.17 -12.25
C GLY A 332 -35.77 15.40 -11.78
N PHE A 333 -35.21 14.53 -12.61
CA PHE A 333 -33.98 13.78 -12.33
C PHE A 333 -32.85 14.20 -13.26
N ALA A 334 -31.62 14.11 -12.77
CA ALA A 334 -30.43 14.33 -13.58
C ALA A 334 -30.38 13.33 -14.74
N GLU A 335 -30.32 13.83 -15.98
CA GLU A 335 -30.33 13.02 -17.21
C GLU A 335 -29.18 13.37 -18.17
N VAL A 336 -28.85 12.42 -19.06
CA VAL A 336 -27.88 12.65 -20.15
C VAL A 336 -28.56 13.42 -21.28
N TYR A 337 -28.32 14.73 -21.33
CA TYR A 337 -28.84 15.62 -22.37
C TYR A 337 -28.19 15.38 -23.74
N SER A 338 -26.89 15.08 -23.78
CA SER A 338 -26.12 15.05 -25.04
C SER A 338 -24.94 14.07 -25.00
N LEU A 339 -24.55 13.57 -26.18
CA LEU A 339 -23.37 12.74 -26.42
C LEU A 339 -22.38 13.39 -27.40
N ASN A 340 -22.60 14.66 -27.74
CA ASN A 340 -21.83 15.36 -28.78
C ASN A 340 -21.59 16.82 -28.37
N GLU A 341 -21.34 17.08 -27.09
CA GLU A 341 -20.89 18.40 -26.66
C GLU A 341 -19.46 18.66 -27.14
N ALA A 342 -19.11 19.93 -27.34
CA ALA A 342 -17.78 20.30 -27.76
C ALA A 342 -16.73 19.88 -26.72
N ALA A 343 -15.77 19.07 -27.15
CA ALA A 343 -14.67 18.55 -26.35
C ALA A 343 -14.00 19.66 -25.52
N CYS A 344 -13.93 19.49 -24.21
CA CYS A 344 -13.26 20.45 -23.33
C CYS A 344 -11.74 20.44 -23.51
N GLN A 345 -11.13 19.26 -23.73
CA GLN A 345 -9.69 19.15 -24.01
C GLN A 345 -9.39 19.11 -25.50
N ALA A 346 -8.34 19.81 -25.93
CA ALA A 346 -7.93 19.86 -27.32
C ALA A 346 -7.46 18.46 -27.82
N GLY A 347 -8.11 17.97 -28.88
CA GLY A 347 -7.87 16.62 -29.41
C GLY A 347 -8.58 15.50 -28.64
N GLY A 348 -9.44 15.83 -27.66
CA GLY A 348 -10.31 14.89 -26.98
C GLY A 348 -11.48 14.39 -27.83
N PRO A 349 -12.22 13.37 -27.36
CA PRO A 349 -13.53 13.03 -27.89
C PRO A 349 -14.54 14.15 -27.59
N ASN A 350 -15.66 14.19 -28.31
CA ASN A 350 -16.80 15.01 -27.91
C ASN A 350 -17.37 14.50 -26.57
N ASP A 351 -17.84 15.42 -25.73
CA ASP A 351 -18.21 15.13 -24.34
C ASP A 351 -19.67 14.72 -24.18
N VAL A 352 -19.94 13.98 -23.10
CA VAL A 352 -21.29 13.71 -22.60
C VAL A 352 -21.77 14.91 -21.80
N GLY A 353 -22.90 15.50 -22.19
CA GLY A 353 -23.51 16.68 -21.56
C GLY A 353 -24.73 16.33 -20.70
N TYR A 354 -24.87 17.01 -19.57
CA TYR A 354 -25.96 16.84 -18.59
C TYR A 354 -26.15 18.10 -17.73
N TYR A 355 -27.28 18.23 -17.03
CA TYR A 355 -27.55 19.34 -16.10
C TYR A 355 -27.44 18.97 -14.61
N ALA A 356 -27.01 17.74 -14.32
CA ALA A 356 -26.61 17.33 -12.97
C ALA A 356 -25.59 18.33 -12.39
N ASP A 357 -25.96 19.00 -11.31
CA ASP A 357 -25.14 20.01 -10.64
C ASP A 357 -23.78 19.48 -10.20
N THR A 358 -22.75 20.29 -10.38
CA THR A 358 -21.42 20.07 -9.80
C THR A 358 -20.85 21.39 -9.29
N GLN A 359 -19.68 21.37 -8.64
CA GLN A 359 -18.94 22.59 -8.25
C GLN A 359 -17.44 22.37 -8.45
N GLY A 360 -16.64 23.43 -8.34
CA GLY A 360 -15.18 23.29 -8.30
C GLY A 360 -14.73 22.25 -7.25
N GLY A 361 -13.99 21.22 -7.67
CA GLY A 361 -13.63 20.05 -6.84
C GLY A 361 -14.37 18.76 -7.21
N SER A 362 -15.46 18.87 -7.97
CA SER A 362 -16.14 17.71 -8.58
C SER A 362 -15.38 17.10 -9.76
N SER A 363 -14.35 17.75 -10.30
CA SER A 363 -13.44 17.18 -11.31
C SER A 363 -13.01 15.77 -10.94
N GLY A 364 -13.19 14.81 -11.85
CA GLY A 364 -12.87 13.40 -11.68
C GLY A 364 -14.00 12.55 -11.12
N SER A 365 -15.17 13.14 -10.81
CA SER A 365 -16.36 12.40 -10.36
C SER A 365 -16.87 11.43 -11.44
N PRO A 366 -17.35 10.24 -11.05
CA PRO A 366 -18.01 9.32 -11.98
C PRO A 366 -19.43 9.82 -12.26
N VAL A 367 -19.80 9.86 -13.54
CA VAL A 367 -21.21 9.96 -13.94
C VAL A 367 -21.73 8.54 -14.09
N VAL A 368 -22.75 8.17 -13.32
CA VAL A 368 -23.20 6.78 -13.17
C VAL A 368 -24.61 6.60 -13.71
N GLY A 369 -24.82 5.61 -14.57
CA GLY A 369 -26.15 5.24 -15.07
C GLY A 369 -27.02 4.69 -13.93
N TYR A 370 -28.24 5.20 -13.80
CA TYR A 370 -29.14 4.80 -12.71
C TYR A 370 -29.68 3.37 -12.87
N SER A 371 -29.82 2.88 -14.11
CA SER A 371 -30.41 1.58 -14.44
C SER A 371 -29.50 0.37 -14.19
N ASP A 372 -28.18 0.55 -14.23
CA ASP A 372 -27.17 -0.51 -14.12
C ASP A 372 -26.08 -0.24 -13.06
N HIS A 373 -26.04 0.98 -12.52
CA HIS A 373 -25.01 1.49 -11.60
C HIS A 373 -23.57 1.36 -12.13
N LEU A 374 -23.41 1.51 -13.45
CA LEU A 374 -22.13 1.55 -14.15
C LEU A 374 -21.74 3.00 -14.49
N VAL A 375 -20.44 3.30 -14.46
CA VAL A 375 -19.93 4.62 -14.89
C VAL A 375 -20.09 4.74 -16.39
N VAL A 376 -20.69 5.84 -16.85
CA VAL A 376 -20.98 6.14 -18.26
C VAL A 376 -20.14 7.30 -18.80
N SER A 377 -19.65 8.17 -17.92
CA SER A 377 -18.80 9.31 -18.24
C SER A 377 -17.94 9.73 -17.03
N LEU A 378 -16.85 10.46 -17.28
CA LEU A 378 -15.94 11.01 -16.26
C LEU A 378 -16.04 12.55 -16.26
N HIS A 379 -16.67 13.14 -15.23
CA HIS A 379 -16.82 14.60 -15.17
C HIS A 379 -15.45 15.29 -15.13
N HIS A 380 -15.28 16.37 -15.91
CA HIS A 380 -14.00 17.09 -15.98
C HIS A 380 -14.09 18.58 -16.29
N CYS A 381 -15.23 19.10 -16.76
CA CYS A 381 -15.39 20.52 -16.97
C CYS A 381 -16.86 20.93 -16.86
N ALA A 382 -17.07 22.21 -16.53
CA ALA A 382 -18.38 22.75 -16.24
C ALA A 382 -18.59 24.13 -16.88
N ASN A 383 -19.74 24.26 -17.55
CA ASN A 383 -20.38 25.49 -18.01
C ASN A 383 -21.68 25.05 -18.71
N CYS A 384 -22.77 25.00 -17.94
CA CYS A 384 -24.01 24.26 -18.22
C CYS A 384 -24.42 24.18 -19.72
N PRO A 385 -24.46 22.99 -20.34
CA PRO A 385 -24.35 21.66 -19.72
C PRO A 385 -22.99 21.36 -19.08
N ASN A 386 -23.04 20.69 -17.93
CA ASN A 386 -21.88 20.07 -17.33
C ASN A 386 -21.44 18.90 -18.21
N ARG A 387 -20.12 18.68 -18.27
CA ARG A 387 -19.50 17.78 -19.25
C ARG A 387 -18.60 16.75 -18.60
N GLY A 388 -18.60 15.57 -19.18
CA GLY A 388 -17.69 14.50 -18.84
C GLY A 388 -17.23 13.71 -20.06
N VAL A 389 -16.00 13.23 -20.00
CA VAL A 389 -15.38 12.45 -21.06
C VAL A 389 -16.11 11.10 -21.20
N PRO A 390 -16.58 10.70 -22.39
CA PRO A 390 -17.27 9.44 -22.62
C PRO A 390 -16.41 8.24 -22.17
N ILE A 391 -16.92 7.44 -21.22
CA ILE A 391 -16.10 6.43 -20.53
C ILE A 391 -15.55 5.36 -21.48
N GLN A 392 -16.26 5.07 -22.58
CA GLN A 392 -15.84 4.13 -23.60
C GLN A 392 -14.56 4.58 -24.34
N ALA A 393 -14.29 5.89 -24.40
CA ALA A 393 -13.02 6.42 -24.90
C ALA A 393 -11.87 6.17 -23.93
N VAL A 394 -12.12 6.24 -22.61
CA VAL A 394 -11.15 5.91 -21.55
C VAL A 394 -10.89 4.40 -21.51
N VAL A 395 -11.94 3.57 -21.58
CA VAL A 395 -11.86 2.09 -21.70
C VAL A 395 -11.00 1.69 -22.90
N SER A 396 -11.27 2.27 -24.07
CA SER A 396 -10.53 2.01 -25.31
C SER A 396 -9.06 2.44 -25.22
N HIS A 397 -8.76 3.55 -24.52
CA HIS A 397 -7.39 4.04 -24.37
C HIS A 397 -6.57 3.26 -23.33
N LEU A 398 -7.18 2.85 -22.21
CA LEU A 398 -6.52 2.04 -21.19
C LEU A 398 -6.22 0.63 -21.71
N GLY A 399 -7.17 -0.01 -22.40
CA GLY A 399 -6.99 -1.35 -22.98
C GLY A 399 -6.49 -2.37 -21.95
N ALA A 400 -5.25 -2.86 -22.12
CA ALA A 400 -4.62 -3.82 -21.20
C ALA A 400 -4.25 -3.24 -19.82
N LEU A 401 -4.29 -1.92 -19.64
CA LEU A 401 -4.11 -1.25 -18.34
C LEU A 401 -5.40 -1.16 -17.52
N LEU A 402 -6.54 -1.63 -18.05
CA LEU A 402 -7.79 -1.70 -17.28
C LEU A 402 -7.64 -2.64 -16.07
N PRO A 403 -7.94 -2.19 -14.84
CA PRO A 403 -7.94 -3.04 -13.67
C PRO A 403 -8.88 -4.24 -13.82
N THR A 404 -8.53 -5.36 -13.17
CA THR A 404 -9.42 -6.53 -13.11
C THR A 404 -10.77 -6.13 -12.52
N CYS A 405 -11.86 -6.61 -13.13
CA CYS A 405 -13.24 -6.23 -12.79
C CYS A 405 -13.60 -4.76 -13.01
N ALA A 406 -12.78 -3.95 -13.70
CA ALA A 406 -13.19 -2.61 -14.14
C ALA A 406 -14.37 -2.66 -15.14
N LEU A 407 -14.48 -3.71 -15.95
CA LEU A 407 -15.69 -4.00 -16.74
C LEU A 407 -16.53 -5.09 -16.03
N PRO A 408 -17.88 -5.07 -16.14
CA PRO A 408 -18.73 -6.14 -15.63
C PRO A 408 -18.45 -7.48 -16.32
N THR A 409 -17.95 -8.45 -15.57
CA THR A 409 -17.69 -9.82 -16.03
C THR A 409 -18.04 -10.85 -14.96
N ALA A 410 -18.32 -12.08 -15.39
CA ALA A 410 -18.65 -13.18 -14.47
C ALA A 410 -17.44 -13.55 -13.59
N GLY A 411 -17.69 -13.85 -12.31
CA GLY A 411 -16.65 -14.19 -11.33
C GLY A 411 -16.01 -13.00 -10.61
N CYS A 412 -16.43 -11.77 -10.89
CA CYS A 412 -16.02 -10.61 -10.11
C CYS A 412 -16.56 -10.63 -8.67
N PRO A 413 -15.82 -10.10 -7.68
CA PRO A 413 -16.34 -9.84 -6.33
C PRO A 413 -17.53 -8.87 -6.34
N ASP A 414 -18.22 -8.76 -5.20
CA ASP A 414 -19.28 -7.77 -5.02
C ASP A 414 -18.69 -6.33 -5.11
N PRO A 415 -19.09 -5.51 -6.09
CA PRO A 415 -18.59 -4.14 -6.25
C PRO A 415 -19.05 -3.18 -5.14
N ASN A 416 -20.02 -3.54 -4.29
CA ASN A 416 -20.37 -2.73 -3.12
C ASN A 416 -19.37 -2.91 -1.95
N GLY A 417 -18.51 -3.93 -2.03
CA GLY A 417 -17.64 -4.36 -0.94
C GLY A 417 -18.38 -5.22 0.10
N ASN A 418 -17.65 -5.69 1.11
CA ASN A 418 -18.19 -6.44 2.25
C ASN A 418 -18.29 -5.62 3.54
N GLY A 419 -17.83 -4.36 3.53
CA GLY A 419 -17.79 -3.51 4.73
C GLY A 419 -16.71 -3.90 5.74
N GLU A 420 -15.73 -4.72 5.36
CA GLU A 420 -14.53 -5.02 6.14
C GLU A 420 -13.82 -3.71 6.54
N PRO A 421 -13.29 -3.58 7.77
CA PRO A 421 -12.63 -2.35 8.21
C PRO A 421 -11.62 -1.83 7.18
N PRO A 422 -11.53 -0.50 6.95
CA PRO A 422 -10.56 0.07 6.03
C PRO A 422 -9.14 -0.44 6.32
N PRO A 423 -8.34 -0.79 5.30
CA PRO A 423 -6.95 -1.16 5.54
C PRO A 423 -6.20 0.05 6.08
N GLU A 424 -5.85 -0.01 7.35
CA GLU A 424 -4.74 0.75 7.93
C GLU A 424 -3.45 0.33 7.21
N GLU A 425 -2.50 1.25 7.05
CA GLU A 425 -1.16 0.85 6.63
C GLU A 425 -0.53 0.03 7.77
N PRO A 426 -0.21 -1.25 7.57
CA PRO A 426 0.24 -2.10 8.66
C PRO A 426 1.59 -1.60 9.19
N PRO A 427 1.78 -1.52 10.52
CA PRO A 427 3.08 -1.19 11.08
C PRO A 427 4.14 -2.20 10.57
N PRO A 428 5.37 -1.76 10.28
CA PRO A 428 6.42 -2.67 9.80
C PRO A 428 6.58 -3.88 10.74
N PRO A 429 6.69 -5.11 10.22
CA PRO A 429 6.85 -6.30 11.06
C PRO A 429 8.04 -6.14 12.01
N ALA A 430 7.90 -6.57 13.27
CA ALA A 430 8.95 -6.41 14.28
C ALA A 430 10.30 -7.03 13.85
N ASN A 431 10.23 -8.10 13.05
CA ASN A 431 11.38 -8.72 12.39
C ASN A 431 11.58 -8.20 10.94
N SER A 432 11.66 -6.89 10.76
CA SER A 432 11.93 -6.30 9.44
C SER A 432 12.91 -5.12 9.47
N PHE A 433 13.44 -4.78 8.30
CA PHE A 433 14.05 -3.49 8.02
C PHE A 433 13.74 -3.07 6.58
N VAL A 434 13.55 -1.76 6.37
CA VAL A 434 13.42 -1.18 5.02
C VAL A 434 14.79 -0.81 4.48
N PHE A 435 14.94 -0.85 3.16
CA PHE A 435 16.15 -0.42 2.47
C PHE A 435 15.79 0.18 1.11
N THR A 436 16.60 1.15 0.67
CA THR A 436 16.62 1.68 -0.70
C THR A 436 18.06 1.96 -1.04
N ALA A 437 18.55 1.40 -2.14
CA ALA A 437 19.98 1.38 -2.47
C ALA A 437 20.21 1.61 -3.97
N THR A 438 21.45 1.97 -4.32
CA THR A 438 21.90 2.12 -5.71
C THR A 438 23.41 1.93 -5.79
N ASN A 439 23.93 1.57 -6.97
CA ASN A 439 25.36 1.35 -7.20
C ASN A 439 25.99 0.39 -6.17
N THR A 440 25.34 -0.73 -5.83
CA THR A 440 25.73 -1.57 -4.69
C THR A 440 26.75 -2.67 -5.02
N ASN A 441 27.02 -2.89 -6.31
CA ASN A 441 27.85 -3.97 -6.83
C ASN A 441 27.42 -5.34 -6.26
N SER A 442 26.14 -5.71 -6.40
CA SER A 442 25.56 -6.96 -5.85
C SER A 442 25.84 -7.12 -4.35
N ALA A 443 25.39 -6.11 -3.60
CA ALA A 443 25.48 -5.98 -2.14
C ALA A 443 26.91 -6.09 -1.56
N GLN A 444 27.88 -5.46 -2.22
CA GLN A 444 29.27 -5.35 -1.75
C GLN A 444 29.60 -3.95 -1.20
N GLN A 445 28.89 -2.92 -1.65
CA GLN A 445 28.99 -1.52 -1.20
C GLN A 445 27.58 -0.90 -1.15
N ASN A 446 27.42 0.27 -0.53
CA ASN A 446 26.15 1.04 -0.52
C ASN A 446 24.91 0.21 -0.08
N THR A 447 25.09 -0.71 0.87
CA THR A 447 24.03 -1.60 1.39
C THR A 447 23.43 -1.08 2.70
N THR A 448 22.18 -1.45 2.97
CA THR A 448 21.60 -1.40 4.32
C THR A 448 21.89 -2.71 5.03
N ASN A 449 22.46 -2.66 6.25
CA ASN A 449 22.96 -3.84 6.95
C ASN A 449 22.17 -4.13 8.23
N LYS A 450 21.79 -5.38 8.45
CA LYS A 450 21.09 -5.84 9.65
C LYS A 450 21.82 -6.99 10.32
N LYS A 451 22.26 -6.77 11.56
CA LYS A 451 22.77 -7.84 12.43
C LYS A 451 21.61 -8.60 13.07
N LEU A 452 21.72 -9.93 13.06
CA LEU A 452 20.79 -10.89 13.64
C LEU A 452 21.57 -11.83 14.57
N THR A 453 21.22 -11.87 15.86
CA THR A 453 21.82 -12.82 16.81
C THR A 453 21.16 -14.18 16.65
N LEU A 454 21.93 -15.19 16.24
CA LEU A 454 21.46 -16.57 16.07
C LEU A 454 22.13 -17.51 17.07
N ALA A 455 21.39 -18.51 17.54
CA ALA A 455 21.94 -19.68 18.23
C ALA A 455 22.40 -20.75 17.21
N ALA A 456 23.38 -21.57 17.59
CA ALA A 456 23.77 -22.72 16.76
C ALA A 456 22.59 -23.71 16.63
N GLY A 457 22.29 -24.15 15.40
CA GLY A 457 21.13 -24.97 15.06
C GLY A 457 19.83 -24.19 14.83
N GLN A 458 19.84 -22.86 14.89
CA GLN A 458 18.68 -22.03 14.56
C GLN A 458 18.56 -21.84 13.04
N LEU A 459 17.34 -21.96 12.52
CA LEU A 459 17.03 -21.71 11.11
C LEU A 459 16.60 -20.25 10.93
N LEU A 460 17.32 -19.54 10.06
CA LEU A 460 17.01 -18.19 9.57
C LEU A 460 16.44 -18.30 8.15
N THR A 461 15.30 -17.68 7.91
CA THR A 461 14.87 -17.27 6.56
C THR A 461 14.87 -15.74 6.52
N VAL A 462 15.46 -15.13 5.49
CA VAL A 462 15.49 -13.67 5.31
C VAL A 462 15.30 -13.29 3.85
N ALA A 463 14.34 -12.40 3.56
CA ALA A 463 13.87 -12.16 2.20
C ALA A 463 13.25 -10.77 1.98
N THR A 464 13.30 -10.27 0.74
CA THR A 464 12.51 -9.11 0.25
C THR A 464 11.19 -9.53 -0.40
N CYS A 465 10.98 -10.83 -0.60
CA CYS A 465 9.76 -11.43 -1.14
C CYS A 465 9.34 -12.69 -0.35
N GLY A 466 8.12 -13.19 -0.57
CA GLY A 466 7.67 -14.50 -0.06
C GLY A 466 7.36 -14.59 1.44
N LEU A 467 7.98 -13.77 2.29
CA LEU A 467 7.65 -13.62 3.71
C LEU A 467 6.56 -12.57 3.95
N THR A 468 5.79 -12.72 5.02
CA THR A 468 4.67 -11.81 5.34
C THR A 468 5.19 -10.41 5.66
N GLY A 469 4.74 -9.42 4.88
CA GLY A 469 5.17 -8.01 5.02
C GLY A 469 6.47 -7.67 4.29
N ALA A 470 7.12 -8.63 3.62
CA ALA A 470 8.26 -8.34 2.74
C ALA A 470 7.79 -7.58 1.48
N LYS A 471 8.63 -6.67 0.98
CA LYS A 471 8.35 -5.84 -0.20
C LYS A 471 9.59 -5.77 -1.09
N THR A 472 9.38 -5.75 -2.40
CA THR A 472 10.45 -5.64 -3.43
C THR A 472 10.10 -4.51 -4.41
N THR A 473 11.06 -3.63 -4.68
CA THR A 473 11.00 -2.58 -5.71
C THR A 473 12.30 -2.59 -6.50
N GLY A 474 12.23 -2.63 -7.84
CA GLY A 474 13.42 -2.71 -8.68
C GLY A 474 14.00 -4.12 -8.75
N ASP A 475 15.31 -4.24 -8.51
CA ASP A 475 16.07 -5.48 -8.68
C ASP A 475 17.00 -5.70 -7.47
N THR A 476 16.59 -6.58 -6.55
CA THR A 476 17.18 -6.66 -5.19
C THR A 476 18.27 -7.74 -5.08
N TYR A 477 19.16 -7.58 -4.11
CA TYR A 477 20.25 -8.51 -3.82
C TYR A 477 20.48 -8.59 -2.31
N LEU A 478 20.30 -9.78 -1.73
CA LEU A 478 20.67 -10.08 -0.35
C LEU A 478 22.02 -10.82 -0.30
N ARG A 479 22.84 -10.48 0.69
CA ARG A 479 24.09 -11.18 1.02
C ARG A 479 24.19 -11.36 2.53
N LEU A 480 24.56 -12.55 2.99
CA LEU A 480 24.58 -12.91 4.40
C LEU A 480 25.99 -13.30 4.84
N PHE A 481 26.46 -12.68 5.92
CA PHE A 481 27.77 -12.90 6.53
C PHE A 481 27.64 -13.58 7.89
N ASN A 482 28.63 -14.40 8.23
CA ASN A 482 28.71 -15.12 9.51
C ASN A 482 29.42 -14.29 10.61
N PRO A 483 29.47 -14.79 11.87
CA PRO A 483 30.16 -14.10 12.98
C PRO A 483 31.68 -13.90 12.79
N SER A 484 32.31 -14.55 11.80
CA SER A 484 33.73 -14.33 11.44
C SER A 484 33.90 -13.38 10.25
N GLY A 485 32.85 -12.67 9.83
CA GLY A 485 32.90 -11.70 8.73
C GLY A 485 33.00 -12.30 7.33
N ALA A 486 32.76 -13.61 7.17
CA ALA A 486 32.78 -14.28 5.86
C ALA A 486 31.37 -14.31 5.23
N SER A 487 31.28 -13.96 3.94
CA SER A 487 30.04 -14.08 3.14
C SER A 487 29.70 -15.56 2.95
N ILE A 488 28.59 -16.04 3.50
CA ILE A 488 28.19 -17.46 3.50
C ILE A 488 26.98 -17.79 2.63
N ALA A 489 26.14 -16.80 2.29
CA ALA A 489 25.03 -16.96 1.35
C ALA A 489 24.74 -15.66 0.60
N ALA A 490 24.13 -15.75 -0.57
CA ALA A 490 23.64 -14.61 -1.34
C ALA A 490 22.52 -15.04 -2.30
N ASN A 491 21.63 -14.11 -2.66
CA ASN A 491 20.59 -14.33 -3.67
C ASN A 491 20.08 -12.98 -4.21
N ASP A 492 19.74 -12.94 -5.48
CA ASP A 492 19.08 -11.85 -6.21
C ASP A 492 17.65 -12.22 -6.58
N ASP A 493 17.47 -13.20 -7.48
CA ASP A 493 16.17 -13.67 -7.96
C ASP A 493 15.60 -14.82 -7.10
N ALA A 494 14.37 -14.63 -6.61
CA ALA A 494 13.56 -15.62 -5.89
C ALA A 494 12.06 -15.31 -6.01
N CYS A 495 11.19 -16.15 -5.43
CA CYS A 495 9.73 -15.98 -5.44
C CYS A 495 9.06 -15.85 -6.83
N GLY A 496 9.77 -16.13 -7.93
CA GLY A 496 9.29 -15.92 -9.30
C GLY A 496 9.51 -14.50 -9.86
N GLY A 497 10.37 -13.68 -9.25
CA GLY A 497 10.74 -12.35 -9.73
C GLY A 497 12.02 -11.81 -9.10
N ARG A 498 12.25 -10.50 -9.22
CA ARG A 498 13.50 -9.81 -8.79
C ARG A 498 13.60 -9.50 -7.29
N GLY A 499 12.90 -10.31 -6.49
CA GLY A 499 12.91 -10.24 -5.03
C GLY A 499 13.75 -11.38 -4.49
N SER A 500 14.58 -11.12 -3.48
CA SER A 500 15.58 -12.07 -2.99
C SER A 500 15.11 -12.83 -1.75
N SER A 501 15.63 -14.05 -1.55
CA SER A 501 15.41 -14.88 -0.36
C SER A 501 16.62 -15.76 -0.04
N ILE A 502 16.98 -15.84 1.25
CA ILE A 502 18.04 -16.70 1.78
C ILE A 502 17.47 -17.53 2.94
N THR A 503 17.71 -18.84 2.93
CA THR A 503 17.43 -19.75 4.05
C THR A 503 18.72 -20.43 4.52
N LEU A 504 19.00 -20.41 5.83
CA LEU A 504 20.24 -20.87 6.44
C LEU A 504 20.01 -21.48 7.82
N THR A 505 20.63 -22.63 8.12
CA THR A 505 20.84 -23.07 9.52
C THR A 505 22.16 -22.50 10.04
N ALA A 506 22.12 -21.73 11.13
CA ALA A 506 23.31 -21.19 11.77
C ALA A 506 24.18 -22.32 12.36
N THR A 507 25.42 -22.47 11.88
CA THR A 507 26.36 -23.51 12.36
C THR A 507 27.08 -23.10 13.63
N THR A 508 27.23 -21.79 13.86
CA THR A 508 27.81 -21.19 15.07
C THR A 508 26.84 -20.20 15.69
N ALA A 509 26.85 -20.06 17.01
CA ALA A 509 26.11 -18.98 17.69
C ALA A 509 26.87 -17.65 17.54
N GLY A 510 26.15 -16.54 17.36
CA GLY A 510 26.74 -15.21 17.25
C GLY A 510 25.90 -14.24 16.39
N GLU A 511 26.48 -13.09 16.07
CA GLU A 511 25.88 -12.12 15.15
C GLU A 511 26.13 -12.50 13.69
N TYR A 512 25.06 -12.66 12.91
CA TYR A 512 25.11 -12.78 11.45
C TYR A 512 24.68 -11.44 10.83
N GLU A 513 25.36 -10.98 9.79
CA GLU A 513 25.06 -9.70 9.12
C GLU A 513 24.39 -9.95 7.76
N VAL A 514 23.11 -9.59 7.66
CA VAL A 514 22.40 -9.44 6.39
C VAL A 514 22.81 -8.10 5.77
N ARG A 515 23.16 -8.08 4.48
CA ARG A 515 23.31 -6.86 3.67
C ARG A 515 22.27 -6.89 2.56
N ALA A 516 21.49 -5.82 2.47
CA ALA A 516 20.52 -5.60 1.41
C ALA A 516 21.04 -4.52 0.46
N GLY A 517 21.07 -4.85 -0.83
CA GLY A 517 21.42 -3.96 -1.92
C GLY A 517 20.69 -4.37 -3.19
N CYS A 518 21.22 -3.97 -4.34
CA CYS A 518 20.64 -4.23 -5.65
C CYS A 518 21.51 -5.13 -6.51
N TYR A 519 20.95 -5.76 -7.53
CA TYR A 519 21.74 -6.48 -8.52
C TYR A 519 22.65 -5.50 -9.29
N SER A 520 23.94 -5.84 -9.44
CA SER A 520 24.94 -5.00 -10.09
C SER A 520 24.95 -3.58 -9.47
N SER A 521 24.95 -2.53 -10.30
CA SER A 521 24.88 -1.13 -9.86
C SER A 521 23.50 -0.48 -10.04
N ALA A 522 22.43 -1.26 -10.24
CA ALA A 522 21.07 -0.76 -10.39
C ALA A 522 20.53 -0.10 -9.10
N SER A 523 19.39 0.59 -9.22
CA SER A 523 18.62 1.13 -8.08
C SER A 523 17.46 0.20 -7.72
N CYS A 524 17.22 0.01 -6.43
CA CYS A 524 16.19 -0.88 -5.89
C CYS A 524 15.84 -0.49 -4.45
N GLY A 525 14.84 -1.16 -3.87
CA GLY A 525 14.53 -1.06 -2.45
C GLY A 525 13.44 -2.04 -2.03
N GLY A 526 12.94 -1.89 -0.81
CA GLY A 526 11.87 -2.72 -0.29
C GLY A 526 11.89 -2.89 1.23
N THR A 527 11.25 -3.95 1.68
CA THR A 527 11.20 -4.37 3.09
C THR A 527 11.79 -5.77 3.17
N VAL A 528 12.95 -5.90 3.82
CA VAL A 528 13.52 -7.19 4.20
C VAL A 528 12.82 -7.65 5.46
N VAL A 529 12.23 -8.84 5.43
CA VAL A 529 11.69 -9.53 6.62
C VAL A 529 12.60 -10.70 6.94
N TRP A 530 12.69 -11.07 8.23
CA TRP A 530 13.30 -12.33 8.63
C TRP A 530 12.40 -13.14 9.56
N GLU A 531 12.44 -14.46 9.41
CA GLU A 531 11.80 -15.42 10.29
C GLU A 531 12.87 -16.30 10.93
N LEU A 532 12.71 -16.53 12.24
CA LEU A 532 13.59 -17.38 13.03
C LEU A 532 12.78 -18.56 13.56
N SER A 533 13.22 -19.78 13.28
CA SER A 533 12.72 -20.97 13.95
C SER A 533 13.87 -21.73 14.60
N SER A 534 13.63 -22.31 15.77
CA SER A 534 14.41 -23.46 16.19
C SER A 534 14.10 -24.59 15.21
N LEU A 535 15.13 -25.27 14.69
CA LEU A 535 14.90 -26.60 14.13
C LEU A 535 14.16 -27.47 15.17
N PRO A 536 13.29 -28.40 14.76
CA PRO A 536 12.83 -29.43 15.68
C PRO A 536 14.06 -30.09 16.32
N PRO A 537 14.00 -30.45 17.62
CA PRO A 537 15.16 -30.97 18.33
C PRO A 537 15.77 -32.15 17.55
N PRO A 538 17.12 -32.28 17.51
CA PRO A 538 17.79 -33.29 16.69
C PRO A 538 17.14 -34.65 16.87
N PRO A 539 16.85 -35.41 15.79
CA PRO A 539 16.10 -36.66 15.84
C PRO A 539 16.58 -37.52 17.01
N ALA A 540 15.71 -37.70 18.00
CA ALA A 540 16.13 -38.17 19.30
C ALA A 540 16.84 -39.51 19.13
N LYS A 541 18.08 -39.64 19.64
CA LYS A 541 18.85 -40.88 19.45
C LYS A 541 18.30 -42.06 20.24
N SER A 542 17.32 -41.84 21.10
CA SER A 542 16.54 -42.87 21.76
C SER A 542 15.19 -42.33 22.20
N GLY A 543 14.28 -43.23 22.53
CA GLY A 543 12.97 -42.89 23.08
C GLY A 543 12.18 -44.13 23.47
N SER A 544 10.97 -43.91 23.99
CA SER A 544 10.05 -44.97 24.33
C SER A 544 8.58 -44.56 24.16
N PHE A 545 7.70 -45.54 24.06
CA PHE A 545 6.25 -45.37 24.13
C PHE A 545 5.58 -46.62 24.69
N THR A 546 4.48 -46.46 25.42
CA THR A 546 3.66 -47.56 25.91
C THR A 546 2.62 -47.98 24.87
N PHE A 547 2.19 -49.24 24.92
CA PHE A 547 1.10 -49.75 24.11
C PHE A 547 0.29 -50.82 24.85
N SER A 548 -0.95 -51.01 24.38
CA SER A 548 -1.87 -52.08 24.79
C SER A 548 -2.59 -52.57 23.54
N GLY A 549 -2.65 -53.88 23.35
CA GLY A 549 -3.19 -54.50 22.14
C GLY A 549 -4.09 -55.70 22.44
N SER A 550 -5.08 -55.89 21.59
CA SER A 550 -5.92 -57.09 21.53
C SER A 550 -6.33 -57.34 20.08
N ASN A 551 -6.46 -58.61 19.67
CA ASN A 551 -6.89 -58.98 18.32
C ASN A 551 -6.09 -58.31 17.18
N THR A 552 -4.80 -58.01 17.39
CA THR A 552 -4.01 -57.18 16.45
C THR A 552 -3.52 -57.92 15.20
N ASN A 553 -3.79 -59.23 15.11
CA ASN A 553 -3.39 -60.13 14.03
C ASN A 553 -1.89 -59.99 13.67
N HIS A 554 -0.99 -60.31 14.61
CA HIS A 554 0.47 -60.14 14.45
C HIS A 554 0.87 -58.69 14.12
N ALA A 555 0.31 -57.71 14.85
CA ALA A 555 0.50 -56.27 14.59
C ALA A 555 0.22 -55.81 13.14
N GLN A 556 -0.84 -56.34 12.53
CA GLN A 556 -1.34 -55.89 11.22
C GLN A 556 -2.55 -54.93 11.33
N GLN A 557 -3.28 -55.00 12.44
CA GLN A 557 -4.46 -54.15 12.74
C GLN A 557 -4.46 -53.70 14.20
N ALA A 558 -5.19 -52.63 14.53
CA ALA A 558 -5.34 -52.12 15.90
C ALA A 558 -4.00 -51.89 16.66
N THR A 559 -2.95 -51.47 15.95
CA THR A 559 -1.61 -51.25 16.50
C THR A 559 -1.41 -49.85 17.07
N THR A 560 -0.55 -49.73 18.07
CA THR A 560 0.00 -48.43 18.48
C THR A 560 1.21 -48.12 17.60
N ASN A 561 1.15 -47.03 16.85
CA ASN A 561 2.17 -46.68 15.85
C ASN A 561 3.04 -45.51 16.32
N ARG A 562 4.33 -45.53 15.95
CA ARG A 562 5.24 -44.41 16.17
C ARG A 562 6.23 -44.29 15.02
N ASP A 563 6.28 -43.11 14.40
CA ASP A 563 7.25 -42.79 13.36
C ASP A 563 8.57 -42.32 13.98
N ILE A 564 9.68 -42.81 13.45
CA ILE A 564 11.06 -42.51 13.89
C ILE A 564 11.87 -42.08 12.67
N SER A 565 12.40 -40.85 12.70
CA SER A 565 13.25 -40.33 11.62
C SER A 565 14.68 -40.91 11.71
N VAL A 566 15.16 -41.48 10.61
CA VAL A 566 16.49 -42.08 10.47
C VAL A 566 17.21 -41.53 9.24
N THR A 567 18.54 -41.50 9.28
CA THR A 567 19.40 -41.15 8.14
C THR A 567 19.93 -42.43 7.50
N ALA A 568 20.15 -42.45 6.17
CA ALA A 568 20.80 -43.57 5.49
C ALA A 568 22.13 -43.94 6.16
N GLY A 569 22.34 -45.24 6.40
CA GLY A 569 23.49 -45.81 7.10
C GLY A 569 23.31 -45.98 8.62
N GLN A 570 22.33 -45.31 9.26
CA GLN A 570 22.10 -45.45 10.70
C GLN A 570 21.39 -46.77 11.07
N VAL A 571 21.62 -47.23 12.30
CA VAL A 571 21.04 -48.49 12.82
C VAL A 571 19.99 -48.18 13.88
N LEU A 572 18.72 -48.39 13.53
CA LEU A 572 17.58 -48.33 14.45
C LEU A 572 17.37 -49.68 15.13
N THR A 573 17.58 -49.73 16.44
CA THR A 573 17.23 -50.89 17.28
C THR A 573 15.98 -50.59 18.08
N VAL A 574 15.00 -51.50 18.09
CA VAL A 574 13.71 -51.33 18.79
C VAL A 574 13.24 -52.65 19.41
N GLY A 575 12.67 -52.58 20.61
CA GLY A 575 12.12 -53.76 21.28
C GLY A 575 11.18 -53.46 22.44
N THR A 576 10.35 -54.44 22.77
CA THR A 576 9.65 -54.58 24.05
C THR A 576 10.46 -55.38 25.07
N CYS A 577 11.59 -55.95 24.64
CA CYS A 577 12.63 -56.55 25.48
C CYS A 577 14.04 -56.18 24.99
N GLY A 578 15.07 -56.46 25.80
CA GLY A 578 16.48 -56.36 25.41
C GLY A 578 17.09 -54.95 25.49
N ALA A 579 16.27 -53.92 25.66
CA ALA A 579 16.70 -52.55 25.92
C ALA A 579 16.29 -52.09 27.34
N SER A 580 17.07 -51.19 27.94
CA SER A 580 16.76 -50.65 29.27
C SER A 580 15.43 -49.88 29.25
N GLY A 581 14.52 -50.21 30.18
CA GLY A 581 13.17 -49.66 30.24
C GLY A 581 12.14 -50.31 29.29
N ALA A 582 12.55 -51.26 28.45
CA ALA A 582 11.62 -52.03 27.62
C ALA A 582 10.89 -53.07 28.48
N THR A 583 9.58 -53.19 28.28
CA THR A 583 8.75 -54.15 29.02
C THR A 583 7.70 -54.79 28.12
N PHE A 584 7.30 -56.02 28.45
CA PHE A 584 6.20 -56.72 27.79
C PHE A 584 5.39 -57.56 28.80
N THR A 585 4.15 -57.84 28.44
CA THR A 585 3.27 -58.79 29.13
C THR A 585 2.31 -59.37 28.08
N GLY A 586 2.07 -60.68 28.14
CA GLY A 586 1.41 -61.41 27.04
C GLY A 586 2.42 -61.78 25.96
N ASP A 587 2.01 -61.63 24.70
CA ASP A 587 2.73 -62.12 23.53
C ASP A 587 2.83 -60.99 22.49
N THR A 588 4.00 -60.36 22.36
CA THR A 588 4.14 -59.09 21.61
C THR A 588 4.57 -59.30 20.16
N TYR A 589 4.22 -58.36 19.28
CA TYR A 589 4.69 -58.32 17.89
C TYR A 589 5.03 -56.87 17.51
N LEU A 590 6.22 -56.65 16.96
CA LEU A 590 6.63 -55.37 16.37
C LEU A 590 6.83 -55.50 14.86
N ARG A 591 6.43 -54.49 14.09
CA ARG A 591 6.77 -54.32 12.66
C ARG A 591 7.44 -52.97 12.43
N LEU A 592 8.36 -52.92 11.46
CA LEU A 592 8.87 -51.67 10.88
C LEU A 592 8.36 -51.51 9.45
N PHE A 593 7.91 -50.32 9.11
CA PHE A 593 7.52 -49.95 7.74
C PHE A 593 8.32 -48.76 7.23
N THR A 594 8.78 -48.83 5.98
CA THR A 594 9.35 -47.73 5.21
C THR A 594 8.33 -47.34 4.12
N GLY A 595 7.55 -46.30 4.39
CA GLY A 595 6.36 -45.98 3.61
C GLY A 595 5.32 -47.12 3.71
N ALA A 596 4.91 -47.68 2.56
CA ALA A 596 3.99 -48.80 2.51
C ALA A 596 4.66 -50.18 2.68
N THR A 597 5.98 -50.28 2.53
CA THR A 597 6.72 -51.55 2.53
C THR A 597 7.10 -51.94 3.96
N GLN A 598 6.85 -53.19 4.35
CA GLN A 598 7.39 -53.70 5.63
C GLN A 598 8.89 -53.96 5.48
N ALA A 599 9.69 -53.33 6.35
CA ALA A 599 11.14 -53.43 6.36
C ALA A 599 11.66 -54.52 7.32
N ALA A 600 10.96 -54.73 8.45
CA ALA A 600 11.29 -55.77 9.44
C ALA A 600 10.06 -56.18 10.26
N GLY A 601 10.17 -57.28 11.00
CA GLY A 601 9.20 -57.66 12.02
C GLY A 601 9.72 -58.79 12.90
N ASN A 602 9.27 -58.84 14.14
CA ASN A 602 9.63 -59.86 15.12
C ASN A 602 8.54 -59.97 16.21
N ASP A 603 8.36 -61.17 16.73
CA ASP A 603 7.48 -61.55 17.83
C ASP A 603 8.30 -62.05 19.03
N ASP A 604 8.97 -63.20 18.88
CA ASP A 604 9.81 -63.82 19.92
C ASP A 604 11.26 -63.30 19.86
N ALA A 605 11.77 -62.78 20.98
CA ALA A 605 13.17 -62.41 21.19
C ALA A 605 13.56 -62.43 22.68
N CYS A 606 14.83 -62.16 23.00
CA CYS A 606 15.36 -62.14 24.36
C CYS A 606 15.14 -63.42 25.20
N GLY A 607 14.81 -64.56 24.57
CA GLY A 607 14.45 -65.80 25.26
C GLY A 607 12.99 -65.92 25.71
N GLY A 608 12.08 -65.09 25.20
CA GLY A 608 10.64 -65.17 25.47
C GLY A 608 9.80 -64.39 24.46
N ARG A 609 8.52 -64.16 24.81
CA ARG A 609 7.48 -63.57 23.94
C ARG A 609 7.52 -62.03 23.86
N GLY A 610 8.71 -61.48 23.99
CA GLY A 610 8.99 -60.05 23.91
C GLY A 610 9.75 -59.79 22.62
N SER A 611 9.27 -58.88 21.78
CA SER A 611 9.90 -58.61 20.49
C SER A 611 11.13 -57.71 20.62
N SER A 612 12.15 -57.94 19.79
CA SER A 612 13.32 -57.07 19.66
C SER A 612 13.98 -57.26 18.29
N MET A 613 14.34 -56.16 17.62
CA MET A 613 14.95 -56.18 16.29
C MET A 613 15.84 -54.97 16.02
N SER A 614 16.71 -55.08 15.02
CA SER A 614 17.58 -54.00 14.57
C SER A 614 17.51 -53.85 13.05
N PHE A 615 17.56 -52.62 12.55
CA PHE A 615 17.33 -52.26 11.15
C PHE A 615 18.29 -51.15 10.71
N THR A 616 19.12 -51.43 9.70
CA THR A 616 19.97 -50.42 9.06
C THR A 616 19.18 -49.69 7.97
N ALA A 617 19.05 -48.36 8.11
CA ALA A 617 18.32 -47.55 7.15
C ALA A 617 19.08 -47.44 5.81
N THR A 618 18.49 -47.88 4.70
CA THR A 618 19.06 -47.76 3.35
C THR A 618 18.82 -46.37 2.73
N THR A 619 17.83 -45.64 3.21
CA THR A 619 17.44 -44.30 2.76
C THR A 619 17.06 -43.44 3.96
N SER A 620 17.38 -42.14 3.93
CA SER A 620 16.93 -41.20 4.97
C SER A 620 15.41 -40.99 4.88
N GLY A 621 14.71 -40.99 6.01
CA GLY A 621 13.26 -40.85 6.06
C GLY A 621 12.66 -41.30 7.39
N ALA A 622 11.33 -41.41 7.45
CA ALA A 622 10.61 -41.95 8.59
C ALA A 622 10.44 -43.48 8.48
N VAL A 623 10.79 -44.19 9.55
CA VAL A 623 10.46 -45.60 9.76
C VAL A 623 9.31 -45.67 10.77
N GLN A 624 8.19 -46.26 10.37
CA GLN A 624 7.04 -46.45 11.25
C GLN A 624 7.17 -47.76 12.03
N VAL A 625 7.34 -47.66 13.34
CA VAL A 625 7.14 -48.78 14.27
C VAL A 625 5.63 -49.01 14.43
N ARG A 626 5.18 -50.26 14.31
CA ARG A 626 3.83 -50.69 14.70
C ARG A 626 3.95 -51.71 15.82
N ALA A 627 3.34 -51.41 16.96
CA ALA A 627 3.32 -52.29 18.13
C ALA A 627 1.95 -52.93 18.33
N GLY A 628 1.95 -54.25 18.51
CA GLY A 628 0.78 -55.07 18.77
C GLY A 628 1.19 -56.40 19.38
N CYS A 629 0.36 -57.42 19.16
CA CYS A 629 0.46 -58.74 19.77
C CYS A 629 0.55 -59.84 18.72
N TYR A 630 1.16 -60.97 19.08
CA TYR A 630 1.17 -62.15 18.23
C TYR A 630 -0.24 -62.70 18.03
N SER A 631 -0.60 -63.04 16.80
CA SER A 631 -1.94 -63.52 16.42
C SER A 631 -3.06 -62.60 16.97
N ASN A 632 -4.17 -63.18 17.42
CA ASN A 632 -5.29 -62.48 18.05
C ASN A 632 -5.25 -62.55 19.60
N THR A 633 -4.06 -62.51 20.19
CA THR A 633 -3.88 -62.47 21.65
C THR A 633 -4.05 -61.06 22.22
N THR A 634 -3.93 -60.94 23.55
CA THR A 634 -3.83 -59.68 24.29
C THR A 634 -2.42 -59.49 24.83
N CYS A 635 -1.91 -58.27 24.78
CA CYS A 635 -0.57 -57.94 25.26
C CYS A 635 -0.45 -56.45 25.61
N THR A 636 0.54 -56.11 26.44
CA THR A 636 0.88 -54.72 26.80
C THR A 636 2.39 -54.57 26.94
N GLY A 637 2.90 -53.34 26.93
CA GLY A 637 4.31 -53.10 27.19
C GLY A 637 4.79 -51.68 26.96
N THR A 638 6.09 -51.48 27.17
CA THR A 638 6.85 -50.29 26.77
C THR A 638 7.80 -50.68 25.66
N VAL A 639 7.60 -50.11 24.47
CA VAL A 639 8.56 -50.14 23.37
C VAL A 639 9.66 -49.14 23.67
N VAL A 640 10.92 -49.56 23.63
CA VAL A 640 12.10 -48.69 23.66
C VAL A 640 12.83 -48.80 22.34
N TRP A 641 13.36 -47.70 21.85
CA TRP A 641 14.13 -47.63 20.61
C TRP A 641 15.37 -46.74 20.77
N ASN A 642 16.41 -47.04 19.97
CA ASN A 642 17.69 -46.34 19.95
C ASN A 642 18.20 -46.28 18.51
N ILE A 643 18.86 -45.18 18.12
CA ILE A 643 19.51 -44.99 16.83
C ILE A 643 21.02 -44.82 17.07
N GLN A 644 21.81 -45.63 16.37
CA GLN A 644 23.26 -45.51 16.28
C GLN A 644 23.63 -44.85 14.95
#